data_AF-A0A0B7FDB5-F1
#
_entry.id   AF-A0A0B7FDB5-F1
#
_cell.length_a   1.000
_cell.length_b   1.000
_cell.length_c   1.000
_cell.angle_alpha   90.00
_cell.angle_beta   90.00
_cell.angle_gamma   90.00
#
_symmetry.space_group_name_H-M   'P 1'
#
loop_
_entity.id
_entity.type
_entity.pdbx_description
1 polymer ?
#
loop_
_entity_poly.entity_id
_entity_poly.type
_entity_poly.pdbx_seq_one_letter_code
_entity_poly.pdbx_strand_id
1 'polypeptide(L)'
;MSQLANEVLSGLTGKPPPSSNNIVDVPNPDAPKKPPLHALIIGIDDYNDRPLYGAVADAKNFRKYLVNRLQIPESQITLLTNRQAKRQAIIDELKKLAILDSINHDDPIVIYYSGHGSEAPAPADRAINGLVQCIVPQDSSIASQVSSIPDYVLGRLILNISEAKGDNITVILDCCHSASATRDGYGSRYMPPNLLPPLPAGLDADIIKPKPGTGARDSVDPMSLGISYPSMRSHVLLAACGHGQSSWEKEGQGIFTKAFLKLLKSRKIDSMTYKWCIEHMPKLETETIQSPVCEGANMDRIFFKSKVPGADASFIRIETKGQTSYLQAGSAHGISRGSKFEIRNDDIMGPKNPSLGTAEVDEVEAFRSSLKGAEALKLRELTYGRQVAYGSEEVFKVFITPEFMKAVVPSDDWLKEFAGKPGSLAMQIVPEEESDLIVSYEEVDGKGRTTFTTTNPTAKRYGLAKLPTSHVDPVVEQVRQVLTGVGRWAWHLNRAPAYRPFQKTIKIGFFELKQGEATDTFEPVGKNLNVGGQVDIVVGSDDKAAPLYGLNITSTSNEDLYAYVFNFSVRRQSIGPYFTRILPSSTREMDPTLPRGIPLTLGYGSSGEYPLVYCVKEGDVDINFVKLYVTTEPTDFTSVAQASPWPFGGKDDVPPQVIAKRWGSQPKWDIFTLTIVQWRTEVKDPSVQPLQPTLPDGGLAIPQVECTTPTKVRSKNAKGKSDDEWFQTPGFTQAMIDSKPRMRLRTLSNAEYRGESPTDGEGWFVIAVMLANGNSKTMPESDDEIVYRSHSSPKLGQPEWTNGVVFEPEHLIWKNLNPGDYLQIQVKARGAGWAINAEEGYLAFW
;
A
#
# COMPACT_ATOMS: atom_id res chain seq x y z
N MET A 1 -12.99 -32.00 -16.04
CA MET A 1 -11.94 -32.31 -15.04
C MET A 1 -11.14 -33.50 -15.53
N SER A 2 -9.81 -33.50 -15.34
CA SER A 2 -8.94 -34.63 -15.67
C SER A 2 -9.24 -35.84 -14.77
N GLN A 3 -8.84 -37.05 -15.18
CA GLN A 3 -9.00 -38.27 -14.38
C GLN A 3 -8.38 -38.12 -12.98
N LEU A 4 -7.20 -37.49 -12.90
CA LEU A 4 -6.51 -37.15 -11.65
C LEU A 4 -7.38 -36.28 -10.73
N ALA A 5 -7.99 -35.21 -11.25
CA ALA A 5 -8.83 -34.32 -10.45
C ALA A 5 -10.04 -35.04 -9.86
N ASN A 6 -10.64 -35.98 -10.61
CA ASN A 6 -11.76 -36.78 -10.12
C ASN A 6 -11.34 -37.77 -9.03
N GLU A 7 -10.16 -38.39 -9.14
CA GLU A 7 -9.61 -39.29 -8.11
C GLU A 7 -9.30 -38.54 -6.81
N VAL A 8 -8.65 -37.37 -6.92
CA VAL A 8 -8.34 -36.53 -5.76
C VAL A 8 -9.60 -36.00 -5.08
N LEU A 9 -10.58 -35.50 -5.85
CA LEU A 9 -11.86 -35.04 -5.27
C LEU A 9 -12.63 -36.17 -4.61
N SER A 10 -12.54 -37.39 -5.15
CA SER A 10 -13.15 -38.55 -4.51
C SER A 10 -12.52 -38.84 -3.14
N GLY A 11 -11.18 -38.74 -3.04
CA GLY A 11 -10.46 -38.85 -1.78
C GLY A 11 -10.83 -37.77 -0.76
N LEU A 12 -10.89 -36.51 -1.19
CA LEU A 12 -11.22 -35.35 -0.33
C LEU A 12 -12.67 -35.37 0.20
N THR A 13 -13.59 -36.00 -0.53
CA THR A 13 -15.02 -36.00 -0.19
C THR A 13 -15.49 -37.30 0.46
N GLY A 14 -14.70 -38.37 0.34
CA GLY A 14 -15.09 -39.72 0.76
C GLY A 14 -16.23 -40.31 -0.09
N LYS A 15 -16.51 -39.75 -1.28
CA LYS A 15 -17.57 -40.18 -2.19
C LYS A 15 -17.03 -40.39 -3.61
N PRO A 16 -17.61 -41.30 -4.43
CA PRO A 16 -17.20 -41.44 -5.83
C PRO A 16 -17.44 -40.14 -6.62
N PRO A 17 -16.65 -39.84 -7.67
CA PRO A 17 -16.75 -38.59 -8.41
C PRO A 17 -18.15 -38.42 -9.00
N PRO A 18 -18.78 -37.24 -8.89
CA PRO A 18 -20.13 -37.05 -9.39
C PRO A 18 -20.18 -37.22 -10.90
N SER A 19 -21.10 -38.06 -11.37
CA SER A 19 -21.54 -38.06 -12.76
C SER A 19 -22.25 -36.73 -13.04
N SER A 20 -22.03 -36.20 -14.24
CA SER A 20 -22.38 -34.85 -14.67
C SER A 20 -23.77 -34.34 -14.28
N ASN A 21 -23.82 -33.04 -14.00
CA ASN A 21 -25.01 -32.17 -13.84
C ASN A 21 -25.93 -32.49 -12.66
N ASN A 22 -25.62 -31.96 -11.48
CA ASN A 22 -26.64 -31.51 -10.52
C ASN A 22 -26.12 -30.30 -9.74
N ILE A 23 -26.78 -29.15 -9.93
CA ILE A 23 -26.60 -27.95 -9.13
C ILE A 23 -27.15 -28.26 -7.75
N VAL A 24 -26.29 -28.27 -6.73
CA VAL A 24 -26.69 -28.47 -5.33
C VAL A 24 -27.14 -27.13 -4.76
N ASP A 25 -28.43 -27.04 -4.44
CA ASP A 25 -29.02 -25.98 -3.61
C ASP A 25 -28.37 -26.00 -2.21
N VAL A 26 -27.87 -24.85 -1.75
CA VAL A 26 -27.26 -24.70 -0.41
C VAL A 26 -28.29 -24.07 0.53
N PRO A 27 -28.60 -24.66 1.70
CA PRO A 27 -29.47 -24.03 2.69
C PRO A 27 -28.81 -22.79 3.32
N ASN A 28 -29.64 -21.79 3.56
CA ASN A 28 -29.38 -20.53 4.28
C ASN A 28 -28.83 -20.77 5.71
N PRO A 29 -27.64 -20.24 6.08
CA PRO A 29 -27.14 -20.36 7.44
C PRO A 29 -27.68 -19.23 8.34
N ASP A 30 -28.39 -19.64 9.40
CA ASP A 30 -28.64 -19.01 10.70
C ASP A 30 -29.15 -17.56 10.84
N ALA A 31 -30.02 -17.39 11.84
CA ALA A 31 -30.66 -16.13 12.24
C ALA A 31 -29.65 -15.03 12.64
N PRO A 32 -29.98 -13.74 12.43
CA PRO A 32 -29.03 -12.64 12.59
C PRO A 32 -28.56 -12.48 14.05
N LYS A 33 -27.25 -12.61 14.28
CA LYS A 33 -26.60 -12.13 15.50
C LYS A 33 -26.70 -10.61 15.58
N LYS A 34 -27.09 -10.07 16.74
CA LYS A 34 -27.21 -8.62 16.98
C LYS A 34 -25.85 -7.92 16.77
N PRO A 35 -25.80 -6.72 16.16
CA PRO A 35 -24.54 -6.01 15.98
C PRO A 35 -23.93 -5.57 17.33
N PRO A 36 -22.61 -5.68 17.54
CA PRO A 36 -21.96 -5.42 18.84
C PRO A 36 -21.67 -3.94 19.17
N LEU A 37 -22.02 -3.00 18.28
CA LEU A 37 -21.65 -1.58 18.42
C LEU A 37 -22.38 -0.89 19.57
N HIS A 38 -21.63 -0.14 20.38
CA HIS A 38 -22.18 0.75 21.42
C HIS A 38 -21.92 2.21 21.07
N ALA A 39 -22.85 3.11 21.43
CA ALA A 39 -22.73 4.53 21.12
C ALA A 39 -23.12 5.46 22.28
N LEU A 40 -22.34 6.51 22.47
CA LEU A 40 -22.69 7.70 23.26
C LEU A 40 -22.91 8.86 22.29
N ILE A 41 -24.12 9.40 22.24
CA ILE A 41 -24.52 10.47 21.34
C ILE A 41 -24.95 11.69 22.16
N ILE A 42 -24.36 12.84 21.89
CA ILE A 42 -24.55 14.08 22.64
C ILE A 42 -24.96 15.20 21.67
N GLY A 43 -26.04 15.91 21.98
CA GLY A 43 -26.53 17.06 21.19
C GLY A 43 -27.04 18.18 22.08
N ILE A 44 -26.52 19.40 21.92
CA ILE A 44 -26.82 20.51 22.83
C ILE A 44 -27.17 21.77 22.04
N ASP A 45 -28.42 22.22 22.18
CA ASP A 45 -28.97 23.47 21.64
C ASP A 45 -29.19 24.52 22.75
N ASP A 46 -29.65 24.07 23.93
CA ASP A 46 -30.14 24.90 25.05
C ASP A 46 -29.00 25.51 25.90
N TYR A 47 -28.17 26.37 25.29
CA TYR A 47 -27.20 27.22 26.00
C TYR A 47 -27.84 28.55 26.41
N ASN A 48 -27.48 29.05 27.60
CA ASN A 48 -28.07 30.28 28.14
C ASN A 48 -27.72 31.53 27.33
N ASP A 49 -26.46 31.67 26.87
CA ASP A 49 -25.98 32.91 26.24
C ASP A 49 -26.00 32.87 24.71
N ARG A 50 -25.80 31.69 24.11
CA ARG A 50 -25.67 31.51 22.65
C ARG A 50 -26.36 30.20 22.24
N PRO A 51 -27.70 30.15 22.12
CA PRO A 51 -28.39 28.92 21.77
C PRO A 51 -28.07 28.48 20.33
N LEU A 52 -28.01 27.16 20.13
CA LEU A 52 -27.97 26.52 18.81
C LEU A 52 -29.37 25.96 18.47
N TYR A 53 -29.57 25.56 17.22
CA TYR A 53 -30.88 25.09 16.75
C TYR A 53 -30.83 23.77 15.97
N GLY A 54 -29.64 23.21 15.73
CA GLY A 54 -29.46 22.00 14.95
C GLY A 54 -28.72 20.86 15.65
N ALA A 55 -28.12 21.08 16.80
CA ALA A 55 -27.27 20.09 17.47
C ALA A 55 -28.09 18.89 17.99
N VAL A 56 -29.27 19.14 18.56
CA VAL A 56 -30.16 18.06 19.02
C VAL A 56 -30.76 17.31 17.82
N ALA A 57 -31.08 18.02 16.75
CA ALA A 57 -31.58 17.41 15.51
C ALA A 57 -30.54 16.47 14.91
N ASP A 58 -29.28 16.90 14.85
CA ASP A 58 -28.12 16.15 14.40
C ASP A 58 -27.92 14.86 15.21
N ALA A 59 -27.85 14.97 16.54
CA ALA A 59 -27.73 13.82 17.45
C ALA A 59 -28.86 12.79 17.25
N LYS A 60 -30.11 13.26 17.14
CA LYS A 60 -31.27 12.39 16.88
C LYS A 60 -31.20 11.73 15.49
N ASN A 61 -30.73 12.45 14.47
CA ASN A 61 -30.59 11.92 13.13
C ASN A 61 -29.47 10.87 13.04
N PHE A 62 -28.36 11.07 13.75
CA PHE A 62 -27.29 10.09 13.86
C PHE A 62 -27.75 8.82 14.59
N ARG A 63 -28.46 8.97 15.71
CA ARG A 63 -29.11 7.83 16.41
C ARG A 63 -30.04 7.05 15.47
N LYS A 64 -30.92 7.74 14.74
CA LYS A 64 -31.83 7.10 13.77
C LYS A 64 -31.06 6.31 12.71
N TYR A 65 -29.91 6.81 12.26
CA TYR A 65 -29.06 6.07 11.33
C TYR A 65 -28.51 4.78 11.97
N LEU A 66 -27.96 4.82 13.17
CA LEU A 66 -27.46 3.62 13.86
C LEU A 66 -28.57 2.57 14.05
N VAL A 67 -29.75 2.99 14.53
CA VAL A 67 -30.88 2.07 14.78
C VAL A 67 -31.46 1.54 13.48
N ASN A 68 -31.78 2.40 12.53
CA ASN A 68 -32.58 1.99 11.36
C ASN A 68 -31.72 1.40 10.23
N ARG A 69 -30.48 1.88 10.06
CA ARG A 69 -29.60 1.43 8.97
C ARG A 69 -28.64 0.36 9.43
N LEU A 70 -27.99 0.54 10.58
CA LEU A 70 -27.02 -0.43 11.11
C LEU A 70 -27.64 -1.46 12.07
N GLN A 71 -28.95 -1.37 12.33
CA GLN A 71 -29.70 -2.30 13.18
C GLN A 71 -29.13 -2.41 14.61
N ILE A 72 -28.54 -1.31 15.11
CA ILE A 72 -28.00 -1.26 16.47
C ILE A 72 -29.17 -1.25 17.46
N PRO A 73 -29.20 -2.17 18.45
CA PRO A 73 -30.21 -2.16 19.50
C PRO A 73 -30.21 -0.86 20.28
N GLU A 74 -31.41 -0.34 20.57
CA GLU A 74 -31.57 0.88 21.38
C GLU A 74 -30.91 0.79 22.76
N SER A 75 -30.84 -0.40 23.33
CA SER A 75 -30.16 -0.66 24.61
C SER A 75 -28.64 -0.44 24.56
N GLN A 76 -28.05 -0.36 23.36
CA GLN A 76 -26.61 -0.12 23.13
C GLN A 76 -26.30 1.36 22.81
N ILE A 77 -27.31 2.25 22.87
CA ILE A 77 -27.16 3.66 22.54
C ILE A 77 -27.59 4.54 23.71
N THR A 78 -26.65 5.31 24.28
CA THR A 78 -26.95 6.41 25.20
C THR A 78 -27.10 7.71 24.40
N LEU A 79 -28.21 8.43 24.60
CA LEU A 79 -28.44 9.76 24.01
C LEU A 79 -28.58 10.80 25.13
N LEU A 80 -27.69 11.79 25.17
CA LEU A 80 -27.77 12.96 26.06
C LEU A 80 -28.12 14.20 25.25
N THR A 81 -29.23 14.86 25.58
CA THR A 81 -29.63 16.11 24.91
C THR A 81 -29.88 17.26 25.87
N ASN A 82 -29.46 18.47 25.47
CA ASN A 82 -29.69 19.71 26.24
C ASN A 82 -29.35 19.53 27.73
N ARG A 83 -30.33 19.75 28.62
CA ARG A 83 -30.18 19.69 30.09
C ARG A 83 -29.72 18.33 30.64
N GLN A 84 -29.74 17.28 29.82
CA GLN A 84 -29.17 15.97 30.16
C GLN A 84 -27.66 15.92 29.90
N ALA A 85 -27.15 16.70 28.95
CA ALA A 85 -25.75 16.77 28.55
C ALA A 85 -24.94 17.74 29.43
N LYS A 86 -25.04 17.54 30.75
CA LYS A 86 -24.24 18.24 31.75
C LYS A 86 -22.81 17.71 31.77
N ARG A 87 -21.86 18.52 32.23
CA ARG A 87 -20.44 18.16 32.31
C ARG A 87 -20.23 16.80 32.97
N GLN A 88 -20.81 16.61 34.16
CA GLN A 88 -20.64 15.37 34.91
C GLN A 88 -21.28 14.17 34.20
N ALA A 89 -22.46 14.33 33.61
CA ALA A 89 -23.15 13.25 32.90
C ALA A 89 -22.36 12.77 31.67
N ILE A 90 -21.73 13.69 30.94
CA ILE A 90 -20.85 13.34 29.80
C ILE A 90 -19.63 12.55 30.29
N ILE A 91 -18.97 13.01 31.36
CA ILE A 91 -17.80 12.33 31.95
C ILE A 91 -18.18 10.94 32.46
N ASP A 92 -19.32 10.81 33.14
CA ASP A 92 -19.78 9.54 33.71
C ASP A 92 -20.10 8.51 32.63
N GLU A 93 -20.77 8.90 31.53
CA GLU A 93 -21.06 7.98 30.42
C GLU A 93 -19.77 7.58 29.66
N LEU A 94 -18.78 8.47 29.54
CA LEU A 94 -17.46 8.11 29.00
C LEU A 94 -16.73 7.11 29.91
N LYS A 95 -16.73 7.33 31.23
CA LYS A 95 -16.15 6.39 32.20
C LYS A 95 -16.86 5.03 32.15
N LYS A 96 -18.18 5.03 31.98
CA LYS A 96 -19.02 3.83 31.89
C LYS A 96 -18.69 2.94 30.69
N LEU A 97 -18.37 3.53 29.52
CA LEU A 97 -17.95 2.77 28.33
C LEU A 97 -16.72 1.87 28.59
N ALA A 98 -15.79 2.31 29.45
CA ALA A 98 -14.59 1.53 29.78
C ALA A 98 -14.89 0.30 30.67
N ILE A 99 -16.01 0.29 31.41
CA ILE A 99 -16.34 -0.76 32.38
C ILE A 99 -17.59 -1.57 32.04
N LEU A 100 -18.28 -1.25 30.95
CA LEU A 100 -19.54 -1.92 30.59
C LEU A 100 -19.27 -3.36 30.13
N ASP A 101 -19.88 -4.34 30.79
CA ASP A 101 -19.66 -5.77 30.50
C ASP A 101 -20.21 -6.22 29.14
N SER A 102 -21.19 -5.50 28.60
CA SER A 102 -21.76 -5.79 27.27
C SER A 102 -20.85 -5.42 26.10
N ILE A 103 -19.73 -4.72 26.37
CA ILE A 103 -18.72 -4.36 25.36
C ILE A 103 -17.55 -5.32 25.50
N ASN A 104 -17.35 -6.20 24.52
CA ASN A 104 -16.17 -7.05 24.46
C ASN A 104 -14.97 -6.27 23.93
N HIS A 105 -13.78 -6.82 24.13
CA HIS A 105 -12.57 -6.25 23.53
C HIS A 105 -12.72 -6.18 22.00
N ASP A 106 -12.32 -5.06 21.40
CA ASP A 106 -12.46 -4.70 19.99
C ASP A 106 -13.89 -4.50 19.46
N ASP A 107 -14.92 -4.51 20.30
CA ASP A 107 -16.26 -4.12 19.86
C ASP A 107 -16.30 -2.62 19.50
N PRO A 108 -17.09 -2.22 18.48
CA PRO A 108 -17.07 -0.83 18.03
C PRO A 108 -17.72 0.10 19.05
N ILE A 109 -17.04 1.20 19.36
CA ILE A 109 -17.56 2.26 20.24
C ILE A 109 -17.62 3.57 19.45
N VAL A 110 -18.77 4.24 19.50
CA VAL A 110 -18.97 5.54 18.84
C VAL A 110 -19.28 6.62 19.86
N ILE A 111 -18.52 7.70 19.83
CA ILE A 111 -18.76 8.90 20.62
C ILE A 111 -19.08 10.01 19.63
N TYR A 112 -20.32 10.48 19.61
CA TYR A 112 -20.80 11.54 18.73
C TYR A 112 -21.16 12.77 19.57
N TYR A 113 -20.62 13.93 19.22
CA TYR A 113 -20.91 15.21 19.86
C TYR A 113 -21.29 16.26 18.83
N SER A 114 -22.42 16.94 19.05
CA SER A 114 -22.82 18.14 18.31
C SER A 114 -23.18 19.24 19.31
N GLY A 115 -22.57 20.41 19.19
CA GLY A 115 -22.70 21.50 20.16
C GLY A 115 -21.64 22.57 19.98
N HIS A 116 -21.44 23.42 20.99
CA HIS A 116 -20.38 24.42 20.98
C HIS A 116 -19.03 23.79 21.31
N GLY A 117 -18.00 24.25 20.60
CA GLY A 117 -16.62 24.14 21.06
C GLY A 117 -16.07 25.52 21.43
N SER A 118 -14.97 25.55 22.16
CA SER A 118 -14.31 26.77 22.62
C SER A 118 -12.82 26.57 22.82
N GLU A 119 -12.09 27.64 23.10
CA GLU A 119 -10.70 27.61 23.55
C GLU A 119 -10.61 28.23 24.94
N ALA A 120 -9.70 27.73 25.77
CA ALA A 120 -9.40 28.33 27.06
C ALA A 120 -7.88 28.43 27.26
N PRO A 121 -7.39 29.41 28.03
CA PRO A 121 -6.01 29.38 28.49
C PRO A 121 -5.73 28.06 29.23
N ALA A 122 -4.58 27.45 28.96
CA ALA A 122 -4.15 26.26 29.71
C ALA A 122 -4.07 26.58 31.22
N PRO A 123 -4.47 25.65 32.10
CA PRO A 123 -4.39 25.87 33.54
C PRO A 123 -2.92 25.95 34.00
N ALA A 124 -2.69 26.67 35.11
CA ALA A 124 -1.34 27.04 35.58
C ALA A 124 -0.40 25.85 35.83
N ASP A 125 -0.95 24.69 36.18
CA ASP A 125 -0.23 23.44 36.45
C ASP A 125 0.13 22.64 35.17
N ARG A 126 -0.22 23.13 33.98
CA ARG A 126 0.07 22.50 32.68
C ARG A 126 0.88 23.39 31.73
N ALA A 127 1.43 24.50 32.20
CA ALA A 127 1.99 25.55 31.33
C ALA A 127 3.31 25.18 30.64
N ILE A 128 3.24 24.83 29.35
CA ILE A 128 4.14 25.36 28.31
C ILE A 128 3.25 26.01 27.22
N ASN A 129 3.10 27.33 27.32
CA ASN A 129 2.46 28.30 26.39
C ASN A 129 1.48 27.76 25.32
N GLY A 130 0.17 27.80 25.58
CA GLY A 130 -0.86 27.58 24.56
C GLY A 130 -2.31 27.79 25.03
N LEU A 131 -3.23 27.86 24.06
CA LEU A 131 -4.68 27.69 24.28
C LEU A 131 -5.00 26.19 24.21
N VAL A 132 -5.94 25.72 25.04
CA VAL A 132 -6.48 24.36 24.99
C VAL A 132 -7.88 24.37 24.40
N GLN A 133 -8.19 23.36 23.58
CA GLN A 133 -9.51 23.24 22.97
C GLN A 133 -10.47 22.54 23.92
N CYS A 134 -11.75 22.93 23.89
CA CYS A 134 -12.76 22.39 24.78
C CYS A 134 -14.08 22.08 24.04
N ILE A 135 -14.76 21.01 24.44
CA ILE A 135 -16.20 20.88 24.21
C ILE A 135 -16.97 21.55 25.36
N VAL A 136 -18.13 22.13 25.07
CA VAL A 136 -18.90 22.94 26.03
C VAL A 136 -20.17 22.19 26.45
N PRO A 137 -20.21 21.59 27.66
CA PRO A 137 -21.43 21.04 28.25
C PRO A 137 -22.55 22.07 28.42
N GLN A 138 -23.79 21.60 28.56
CA GLN A 138 -24.96 22.47 28.66
C GLN A 138 -24.92 23.38 29.89
N ASP A 139 -24.38 22.89 31.00
CA ASP A 139 -24.30 23.61 32.27
C ASP A 139 -23.03 24.46 32.40
N SER A 140 -22.17 24.53 31.38
CA SER A 140 -20.98 25.37 31.40
C SER A 140 -21.32 26.85 31.25
N SER A 141 -21.08 27.64 32.31
CA SER A 141 -21.27 29.09 32.32
C SER A 141 -20.51 29.74 33.46
N ILE A 142 -20.29 31.05 33.36
CA ILE A 142 -19.74 31.84 34.47
C ILE A 142 -20.66 31.79 35.70
N ALA A 143 -21.97 31.79 35.51
CA ALA A 143 -22.94 31.76 36.62
C ALA A 143 -22.91 30.44 37.41
N SER A 144 -22.77 29.31 36.72
CA SER A 144 -22.72 27.97 37.33
C SER A 144 -21.32 27.59 37.83
N GLN A 145 -20.27 28.31 37.43
CA GLN A 145 -18.86 27.99 37.71
C GLN A 145 -18.45 26.58 37.21
N VAL A 146 -19.19 26.04 36.23
CA VAL A 146 -18.88 24.74 35.62
C VAL A 146 -17.98 24.97 34.41
N SER A 147 -16.73 24.53 34.49
CA SER A 147 -15.78 24.59 33.38
C SER A 147 -16.16 23.67 32.23
N SER A 148 -15.73 24.03 31.02
CA SER A 148 -15.81 23.16 29.84
C SER A 148 -15.00 21.86 30.04
N ILE A 149 -15.11 20.91 29.09
CA ILE A 149 -14.28 19.69 29.09
C ILE A 149 -13.13 19.90 28.11
N PRO A 150 -11.88 20.04 28.60
CA PRO A 150 -10.72 20.20 27.74
C PRO A 150 -10.36 18.92 26.97
N ASP A 151 -9.74 19.10 25.82
CA ASP A 151 -9.24 18.05 24.94
C ASP A 151 -8.33 17.03 25.65
N TYR A 152 -7.47 17.45 26.57
CA TYR A 152 -6.61 16.55 27.34
C TYR A 152 -7.38 15.67 28.34
N VAL A 153 -8.53 16.13 28.85
CA VAL A 153 -9.42 15.32 29.71
C VAL A 153 -10.17 14.32 28.86
N LEU A 154 -10.73 14.79 27.75
CA LEU A 154 -11.44 13.95 26.78
C LEU A 154 -10.52 12.86 26.22
N GLY A 155 -9.31 13.22 25.81
CA GLY A 155 -8.27 12.32 25.31
C GLY A 155 -7.87 11.25 26.32
N ARG A 156 -7.72 11.62 27.60
CA ARG A 156 -7.44 10.66 28.67
C ARG A 156 -8.62 9.71 28.92
N LEU A 157 -9.86 10.19 28.90
CA LEU A 157 -11.04 9.33 29.02
C LEU A 157 -11.13 8.33 27.87
N ILE A 158 -10.88 8.76 26.64
CA ILE A 158 -10.86 7.87 25.46
C ILE A 158 -9.72 6.86 25.55
N LEU A 159 -8.54 7.27 26.01
CA LEU A 159 -7.42 6.36 26.25
C LEU A 159 -7.79 5.27 27.26
N ASN A 160 -8.44 5.62 28.37
CA ASN A 160 -8.89 4.64 29.36
C ASN A 160 -9.90 3.64 28.76
N ILE A 161 -10.80 4.09 27.87
CA ILE A 161 -11.70 3.18 27.13
C ILE A 161 -10.87 2.26 26.23
N SER A 162 -9.87 2.79 25.52
CA SER A 162 -9.01 2.00 24.62
C SER A 162 -8.16 0.97 25.35
N GLU A 163 -7.64 1.29 26.54
CA GLU A 163 -6.88 0.36 27.38
C GLU A 163 -7.77 -0.79 27.88
N ALA A 164 -9.06 -0.53 28.15
CA ALA A 164 -9.99 -1.53 28.65
C ALA A 164 -10.67 -2.35 27.54
N LYS A 165 -10.99 -1.73 26.40
CA LYS A 165 -11.89 -2.29 25.36
C LYS A 165 -11.27 -2.36 23.97
N GLY A 166 -10.02 -1.90 23.78
CA GLY A 166 -9.35 -1.86 22.48
C GLY A 166 -9.61 -0.57 21.69
N ASP A 167 -8.91 -0.43 20.56
CA ASP A 167 -8.80 0.83 19.80
C ASP A 167 -9.91 1.05 18.75
N ASN A 168 -11.00 0.26 18.78
CA ASN A 168 -12.11 0.37 17.83
C ASN A 168 -13.10 1.47 18.22
N ILE A 169 -12.55 2.66 18.48
CA ILE A 169 -13.27 3.83 18.98
C ILE A 169 -13.32 4.88 17.88
N THR A 170 -14.52 5.40 17.60
CA THR A 170 -14.73 6.54 16.69
C THR A 170 -15.25 7.72 17.48
N VAL A 171 -14.58 8.85 17.38
CA VAL A 171 -15.02 10.12 17.95
C VAL A 171 -15.45 11.03 16.79
N ILE A 172 -16.65 11.59 16.87
CA ILE A 172 -17.21 12.46 15.83
C ILE A 172 -17.61 13.77 16.49
N LEU A 173 -16.97 14.86 16.10
CA LEU A 173 -17.15 16.18 16.69
C LEU A 173 -17.70 17.16 15.65
N ASP A 174 -18.98 17.50 15.77
CA ASP A 174 -19.61 18.61 15.04
C ASP A 174 -19.61 19.88 15.91
N CYS A 175 -18.44 20.50 16.04
CA CYS A 175 -18.22 21.74 16.79
C CYS A 175 -17.00 22.52 16.26
N CYS A 176 -16.84 23.79 16.68
CA CYS A 176 -15.67 24.61 16.33
C CYS A 176 -14.49 24.38 17.29
N HIS A 177 -13.28 24.27 16.76
CA HIS A 177 -12.08 23.95 17.56
C HIS A 177 -11.19 25.15 17.94
N SER A 178 -11.24 26.27 17.20
CA SER A 178 -10.33 27.40 17.46
C SER A 178 -10.92 28.81 17.31
N ALA A 179 -10.24 29.82 17.88
CA ALA A 179 -10.53 31.24 17.78
C ALA A 179 -9.67 31.95 16.71
N SER A 180 -10.31 32.60 15.74
CA SER A 180 -9.79 33.84 15.16
C SER A 180 -10.90 34.87 15.23
N ALA A 181 -10.55 36.13 15.45
CA ALA A 181 -11.48 37.25 15.68
C ALA A 181 -12.49 37.54 14.54
N THR A 182 -12.50 36.71 13.49
CA THR A 182 -13.38 36.77 12.32
C THR A 182 -14.53 35.75 12.35
N ARG A 183 -14.77 35.04 13.46
CA ARG A 183 -15.65 33.85 13.53
C ARG A 183 -17.03 34.06 14.19
N ASP A 184 -17.41 35.29 14.52
CA ASP A 184 -18.68 35.62 15.21
C ASP A 184 -19.87 35.81 14.27
N GLY A 185 -20.11 34.85 13.37
CA GLY A 185 -21.34 34.80 12.59
C GLY A 185 -22.50 34.14 13.36
N TYR A 186 -23.73 34.49 13.01
CA TYR A 186 -24.93 33.77 13.45
C TYR A 186 -24.90 32.33 12.91
N GLY A 187 -25.15 31.34 13.77
CA GLY A 187 -25.15 29.92 13.41
C GLY A 187 -23.79 29.20 13.50
N SER A 188 -22.73 29.85 14.00
CA SER A 188 -21.46 29.17 14.28
C SER A 188 -21.54 28.31 15.55
N ARG A 189 -20.98 27.10 15.50
CA ARG A 189 -20.89 26.16 16.63
C ARG A 189 -19.72 26.50 17.57
N TYR A 190 -19.57 27.78 17.94
CA TYR A 190 -18.50 28.31 18.78
C TYR A 190 -19.00 29.13 19.98
N MET A 191 -18.52 28.81 21.18
CA MET A 191 -18.75 29.60 22.39
C MET A 191 -17.53 30.49 22.67
N PRO A 192 -17.68 31.82 22.77
CA PRO A 192 -16.59 32.71 23.13
C PRO A 192 -16.02 32.41 24.54
N PRO A 193 -14.69 32.40 24.72
CA PRO A 193 -14.05 32.08 26.00
C PRO A 193 -14.47 33.01 27.15
N ASN A 194 -14.82 34.26 26.84
CA ASN A 194 -15.27 35.25 27.83
C ASN A 194 -16.68 34.98 28.38
N LEU A 195 -17.41 33.99 27.85
CA LEU A 195 -18.68 33.51 28.39
C LEU A 195 -18.51 32.24 29.25
N LEU A 196 -17.29 31.71 29.34
CA LEU A 196 -16.97 30.48 30.06
C LEU A 196 -16.05 30.79 31.25
N PRO A 197 -16.17 30.04 32.35
CA PRO A 197 -15.24 30.19 33.46
C PRO A 197 -13.85 29.65 33.05
N PRO A 198 -12.75 30.19 33.60
CA PRO A 198 -11.41 29.70 33.33
C PRO A 198 -11.24 28.24 33.79
N LEU A 199 -10.24 27.55 33.23
CA LEU A 199 -9.90 26.19 33.68
C LEU A 199 -9.11 26.28 35.00
N PRO A 200 -9.61 25.70 36.11
CA PRO A 200 -8.89 25.72 37.38
C PRO A 200 -7.67 24.78 37.35
N ALA A 201 -6.65 25.11 38.13
CA ALA A 201 -5.51 24.21 38.34
C ALA A 201 -5.98 22.89 38.98
N GLY A 202 -5.41 21.76 38.54
CA GLY A 202 -5.81 20.44 39.04
C GLY A 202 -7.18 19.95 38.57
N LEU A 203 -7.80 20.60 37.58
CA LEU A 203 -9.07 20.16 36.99
C LEU A 203 -8.98 18.69 36.56
N ASP A 204 -9.90 17.86 37.07
CA ASP A 204 -10.01 16.42 36.79
C ASP A 204 -8.71 15.62 37.06
N ALA A 205 -7.95 16.02 38.08
CA ALA A 205 -6.69 15.35 38.45
C ALA A 205 -6.85 13.84 38.74
N ASP A 206 -8.04 13.38 39.15
CA ASP A 206 -8.39 11.96 39.33
C ASP A 206 -8.44 11.19 38.00
N ILE A 207 -8.78 11.86 36.90
CA ILE A 207 -8.81 11.28 35.56
C ILE A 207 -7.41 11.27 34.96
N ILE A 208 -6.62 12.30 35.24
CA ILE A 208 -5.33 12.58 34.58
C ILE A 208 -4.16 11.80 35.18
N LYS A 209 -4.18 11.54 36.50
CA LYS A 209 -3.07 10.85 37.17
C LYS A 209 -3.05 9.35 36.81
N PRO A 210 -1.90 8.77 36.45
CA PRO A 210 -1.79 7.34 36.18
C PRO A 210 -2.11 6.52 37.45
N LYS A 211 -2.81 5.39 37.29
CA LYS A 211 -3.09 4.46 38.39
C LYS A 211 -1.77 3.82 38.88
N PRO A 212 -1.49 3.78 40.20
CA PRO A 212 -0.33 3.05 40.72
C PRO A 212 -0.51 1.55 40.46
N GLY A 213 0.47 0.89 39.82
CA GLY A 213 0.54 -0.58 39.71
C GLY A 213 0.43 -1.18 38.30
N THR A 214 0.25 -0.38 37.24
CA THR A 214 0.42 -0.86 35.86
C THR A 214 1.90 -0.83 35.49
N GLY A 215 2.51 -1.99 35.28
CA GLY A 215 3.94 -2.14 35.00
C GLY A 215 4.44 -1.18 33.92
N ALA A 216 5.49 -0.44 34.25
CA ALA A 216 6.09 0.57 33.41
C ALA A 216 6.64 -0.02 32.10
N ARG A 217 6.07 0.39 30.96
CA ARG A 217 6.79 0.56 29.68
C ARG A 217 6.18 1.53 28.67
N ASP A 218 4.96 2.04 28.87
CA ASP A 218 4.40 3.14 28.08
C ASP A 218 4.02 4.35 28.95
N SER A 219 5.04 5.03 29.48
CA SER A 219 4.84 6.36 30.07
C SER A 219 4.66 7.39 28.95
N VAL A 220 3.45 7.47 28.40
CA VAL A 220 3.06 8.54 27.47
C VAL A 220 2.93 9.84 28.27
N ASP A 221 3.77 10.82 27.93
CA ASP A 221 3.74 12.17 28.49
C ASP A 221 2.32 12.76 28.34
N PRO A 222 1.65 13.17 29.42
CA PRO A 222 0.34 13.82 29.37
C PRO A 222 0.27 15.07 28.48
N MET A 223 1.41 15.69 28.14
CA MET A 223 1.52 16.77 27.15
C MET A 223 1.29 16.29 25.70
N SER A 224 1.50 15.00 25.42
CA SER A 224 1.34 14.38 24.09
C SER A 224 -0.07 13.83 23.82
N LEU A 225 -1.01 14.06 24.74
CA LEU A 225 -2.41 13.59 24.68
C LEU A 225 -3.40 14.65 24.17
N GLY A 226 -2.90 15.81 23.73
CA GLY A 226 -3.70 16.72 22.93
C GLY A 226 -4.26 15.97 21.71
N ILE A 227 -5.42 16.39 21.23
CA ILE A 227 -6.12 15.70 20.14
C ILE A 227 -5.33 15.77 18.81
N SER A 228 -4.23 16.54 18.74
CA SER A 228 -3.41 16.72 17.54
C SER A 228 -1.95 16.24 17.77
N TYR A 229 -1.63 15.07 17.18
CA TYR A 229 -0.31 14.41 16.97
C TYR A 229 0.58 14.08 18.19
N PRO A 230 1.48 13.06 18.18
CA PRO A 230 1.76 11.96 17.24
C PRO A 230 1.40 10.55 17.79
N SER A 231 0.54 10.44 18.81
CA SER A 231 0.25 9.18 19.51
C SER A 231 -1.23 8.71 19.44
N MET A 232 -2.00 9.12 18.43
CA MET A 232 -3.44 8.76 18.28
C MET A 232 -3.70 7.28 17.92
N ARG A 233 -3.18 6.34 18.71
CA ARG A 233 -3.43 4.89 18.59
C ARG A 233 -4.75 4.45 19.21
N SER A 234 -5.38 5.26 20.07
CA SER A 234 -6.56 4.87 20.84
C SER A 234 -7.89 4.98 20.09
N HIS A 235 -8.00 5.88 19.11
CA HIS A 235 -9.26 6.14 18.39
C HIS A 235 -9.02 6.78 17.02
N VAL A 236 -10.10 6.87 16.24
CA VAL A 236 -10.20 7.72 15.04
C VAL A 236 -11.10 8.91 15.34
N LEU A 237 -10.66 10.12 15.00
CA LEU A 237 -11.41 11.36 15.12
C LEU A 237 -11.94 11.81 13.75
N LEU A 238 -13.23 12.16 13.69
CA LEU A 238 -13.85 12.91 12.61
C LEU A 238 -14.31 14.26 13.16
N ALA A 239 -13.69 15.36 12.74
CA ALA A 239 -14.11 16.70 13.14
C ALA A 239 -14.73 17.47 11.98
N ALA A 240 -15.74 18.29 12.27
CA ALA A 240 -16.53 18.99 11.27
C ALA A 240 -15.78 20.12 10.53
N CYS A 241 -14.65 20.57 11.05
CA CYS A 241 -13.81 21.61 10.45
C CYS A 241 -12.34 21.46 10.91
N GLY A 242 -11.39 21.88 10.07
CA GLY A 242 -9.96 21.83 10.39
C GLY A 242 -9.50 22.93 11.35
N HIS A 243 -8.23 22.83 11.78
CA HIS A 243 -7.57 23.85 12.61
C HIS A 243 -7.66 25.23 11.93
N GLY A 244 -8.36 26.16 12.57
CA GLY A 244 -8.54 27.51 12.02
C GLY A 244 -9.84 27.75 11.26
N GLN A 245 -10.76 26.79 11.21
CA GLN A 245 -12.06 26.92 10.55
C GLN A 245 -13.22 26.92 11.58
N SER A 246 -14.45 27.02 11.10
CA SER A 246 -15.67 26.97 11.94
C SER A 246 -16.68 25.99 11.38
N SER A 247 -17.39 25.28 12.26
CA SER A 247 -18.58 24.50 11.95
C SER A 247 -19.85 25.35 12.09
N TRP A 248 -20.80 25.16 11.18
CA TRP A 248 -22.01 25.98 11.07
C TRP A 248 -23.29 25.15 11.02
N GLU A 249 -24.39 25.77 11.46
CA GLU A 249 -25.75 25.27 11.31
C GLU A 249 -26.50 26.01 10.20
N LYS A 250 -27.27 25.26 9.40
CA LYS A 250 -28.18 25.82 8.40
C LYS A 250 -29.48 25.02 8.40
N GLU A 251 -30.61 25.73 8.43
CA GLU A 251 -31.95 25.12 8.44
C GLU A 251 -32.18 24.13 9.62
N GLY A 252 -31.62 24.44 10.80
CA GLY A 252 -31.78 23.61 12.01
C GLY A 252 -31.03 22.28 11.97
N GLN A 253 -29.93 22.19 11.21
CA GLN A 253 -28.99 21.06 11.20
C GLN A 253 -27.56 21.54 11.01
N GLY A 254 -26.59 20.79 11.52
CA GLY A 254 -25.18 21.01 11.24
C GLY A 254 -24.88 20.66 9.79
N ILE A 255 -24.14 21.54 9.11
CA ILE A 255 -23.83 21.34 7.69
C ILE A 255 -22.96 20.09 7.49
N PHE A 256 -22.01 19.87 8.40
CA PHE A 256 -21.22 18.64 8.43
C PHE A 256 -22.10 17.41 8.67
N THR A 257 -22.88 17.36 9.74
CA THR A 257 -23.69 16.19 10.04
C THR A 257 -24.70 15.86 8.93
N LYS A 258 -25.32 16.86 8.32
CA LYS A 258 -26.22 16.68 7.17
C LYS A 258 -25.49 16.03 5.99
N ALA A 259 -24.30 16.52 5.64
CA ALA A 259 -23.48 15.97 4.56
C ALA A 259 -22.95 14.57 4.89
N PHE A 260 -22.45 14.39 6.11
CA PHE A 260 -21.92 13.13 6.62
C PHE A 260 -22.99 12.03 6.64
N LEU A 261 -24.17 12.30 7.19
CA LEU A 261 -25.29 11.35 7.16
C LEU A 261 -25.81 11.07 5.75
N LYS A 262 -25.81 12.06 4.86
CA LYS A 262 -26.15 11.84 3.45
C LYS A 262 -25.16 10.87 2.80
N LEU A 263 -23.86 11.00 3.09
CA LEU A 263 -22.82 10.11 2.59
C LEU A 263 -22.91 8.71 3.20
N LEU A 264 -23.05 8.60 4.53
CA LEU A 264 -23.24 7.33 5.22
C LEU A 264 -24.50 6.58 4.77
N LYS A 265 -25.53 7.29 4.31
CA LYS A 265 -26.74 6.68 3.74
C LYS A 265 -26.59 6.31 2.26
N SER A 266 -25.71 6.98 1.52
CA SER A 266 -25.53 6.75 0.08
C SER A 266 -24.57 5.60 -0.22
N ARG A 267 -23.81 5.14 0.77
CA ARG A 267 -22.82 4.06 0.64
C ARG A 267 -22.80 3.15 1.85
N LYS A 268 -22.10 2.02 1.72
CA LYS A 268 -22.03 0.99 2.75
C LYS A 268 -20.90 1.31 3.72
N ILE A 269 -21.14 1.12 5.02
CA ILE A 269 -20.15 1.49 6.02
C ILE A 269 -18.93 0.56 5.99
N ASP A 270 -19.14 -0.71 5.64
CA ASP A 270 -18.10 -1.72 5.42
C ASP A 270 -17.33 -1.53 4.11
N SER A 271 -17.84 -0.70 3.20
CA SER A 271 -17.16 -0.29 1.98
C SER A 271 -16.38 1.00 2.14
N MET A 272 -16.38 1.60 3.33
CA MET A 272 -15.83 2.93 3.60
C MET A 272 -14.85 2.93 4.76
N THR A 273 -13.67 3.49 4.55
CA THR A 273 -12.76 3.86 5.64
C THR A 273 -13.18 5.20 6.23
N TYR A 274 -12.74 5.49 7.46
CA TYR A 274 -13.00 6.80 8.08
C TYR A 274 -12.45 7.94 7.22
N LYS A 275 -11.21 7.76 6.74
CA LYS A 275 -10.51 8.69 5.87
C LYS A 275 -11.28 8.98 4.58
N TRP A 276 -11.68 7.95 3.84
CA TRP A 276 -12.42 8.14 2.59
C TRP A 276 -13.76 8.81 2.82
N CYS A 277 -14.46 8.50 3.92
CA CYS A 277 -15.72 9.15 4.24
C CYS A 277 -15.56 10.66 4.36
N ILE A 278 -14.47 11.12 4.97
CA ILE A 278 -14.12 12.54 5.00
C ILE A 278 -13.71 13.05 3.61
N GLU A 279 -12.89 12.30 2.86
CA GLU A 279 -12.41 12.70 1.52
C GLU A 279 -13.52 12.82 0.47
N HIS A 280 -14.58 12.02 0.60
CA HIS A 280 -15.69 11.93 -0.35
C HIS A 280 -16.94 12.67 0.14
N MET A 281 -16.83 13.43 1.23
CA MET A 281 -17.87 14.37 1.58
C MET A 281 -17.98 15.45 0.51
N PRO A 282 -19.21 15.81 0.08
CA PRO A 282 -19.38 16.93 -0.83
C PRO A 282 -18.83 18.19 -0.17
N LYS A 283 -18.35 19.13 -0.98
CA LYS A 283 -17.99 20.46 -0.49
C LYS A 283 -19.15 21.02 0.32
N LEU A 284 -18.87 21.41 1.56
CA LEU A 284 -19.86 22.02 2.42
C LEU A 284 -20.15 23.44 1.90
N GLU A 285 -21.41 23.70 1.57
CA GLU A 285 -21.86 25.00 1.06
C GLU A 285 -22.01 25.99 2.21
N THR A 286 -20.90 26.63 2.57
CA THR A 286 -20.79 27.64 3.64
C THR A 286 -20.23 28.96 3.11
N GLU A 287 -20.57 30.07 3.75
CA GLU A 287 -20.02 31.40 3.41
C GLU A 287 -18.50 31.48 3.68
N THR A 288 -18.04 30.78 4.71
CA THR A 288 -16.62 30.62 5.07
C THR A 288 -16.18 29.17 4.92
N ILE A 289 -14.90 28.90 4.69
CA ILE A 289 -14.38 27.53 4.49
C ILE A 289 -14.68 26.64 5.71
N GLN A 290 -15.37 25.53 5.48
CA GLN A 290 -15.56 24.44 6.43
C GLN A 290 -15.13 23.11 5.78
N SER A 291 -13.99 22.58 6.22
CA SER A 291 -13.35 21.37 5.71
C SER A 291 -13.30 20.34 6.83
N PRO A 292 -14.13 19.28 6.78
CA PRO A 292 -14.05 18.21 7.75
C PRO A 292 -12.68 17.53 7.75
N VAL A 293 -12.24 17.06 8.91
CA VAL A 293 -10.95 16.39 9.08
C VAL A 293 -11.13 14.99 9.65
N CYS A 294 -10.25 14.07 9.22
CA CYS A 294 -10.09 12.74 9.77
C CYS A 294 -8.70 12.70 10.40
N GLU A 295 -8.58 12.25 11.65
CA GLU A 295 -7.32 12.15 12.37
C GLU A 295 -7.21 10.83 13.15
N GLY A 296 -6.02 10.25 13.27
CA GLY A 296 -5.77 9.03 14.04
C GLY A 296 -4.87 7.99 13.35
N ALA A 297 -4.24 7.10 14.11
CA ALA A 297 -3.39 6.03 13.54
C ALA A 297 -4.19 4.97 12.74
N ASN A 298 -5.52 4.99 12.88
CA ASN A 298 -6.45 4.03 12.30
C ASN A 298 -7.42 4.67 11.29
N MET A 299 -7.12 5.84 10.72
CA MET A 299 -8.02 6.53 9.78
C MET A 299 -8.38 5.71 8.54
N ASP A 300 -7.47 4.85 8.07
CA ASP A 300 -7.68 3.96 6.93
C ASP A 300 -8.45 2.68 7.31
N ARG A 301 -8.90 2.54 8.56
CA ARG A 301 -9.74 1.43 9.02
C ARG A 301 -11.15 1.57 8.43
N ILE A 302 -11.70 0.45 7.96
CA ILE A 302 -13.12 0.35 7.62
C ILE A 302 -13.96 0.72 8.83
N PHE A 303 -15.02 1.52 8.63
CA PHE A 303 -15.91 1.92 9.71
C PHE A 303 -16.31 0.72 10.57
N PHE A 304 -16.05 0.82 11.87
CA PHE A 304 -16.40 -0.18 12.88
C PHE A 304 -15.81 -1.59 12.64
N LYS A 305 -14.69 -1.70 11.88
CA LYS A 305 -14.07 -2.98 11.46
C LYS A 305 -15.06 -3.93 10.77
N SER A 306 -16.10 -3.41 10.10
CA SER A 306 -17.16 -4.23 9.47
C SER A 306 -17.90 -5.17 10.45
N LYS A 307 -17.79 -4.92 11.76
CA LYS A 307 -18.46 -5.74 12.80
C LYS A 307 -19.97 -5.47 12.89
N VAL A 308 -20.49 -4.49 12.16
CA VAL A 308 -21.91 -4.17 12.07
C VAL A 308 -22.41 -4.51 10.66
N PRO A 309 -23.65 -5.01 10.49
CA PRO A 309 -24.20 -5.36 9.18
C PRO A 309 -24.14 -4.16 8.23
N GLY A 310 -23.15 -4.20 7.33
CA GLY A 310 -23.06 -3.42 6.11
C GLY A 310 -23.45 -4.31 4.93
N ALA A 311 -23.53 -3.72 3.76
CA ALA A 311 -24.04 -4.43 2.60
C ALA A 311 -22.91 -5.26 1.95
N ASP A 312 -23.21 -6.41 1.38
CA ASP A 312 -22.23 -7.43 0.96
C ASP A 312 -21.24 -6.93 -0.14
N ALA A 313 -19.94 -6.89 0.18
CA ALA A 313 -18.86 -6.40 -0.69
C ALA A 313 -18.63 -7.26 -1.95
N SER A 314 -19.27 -8.43 -2.05
CA SER A 314 -19.21 -9.26 -3.26
C SER A 314 -20.08 -8.74 -4.41
N PHE A 315 -20.89 -7.70 -4.18
CA PHE A 315 -21.76 -7.07 -5.19
C PHE A 315 -21.09 -5.85 -5.86
N ILE A 316 -20.93 -5.92 -7.18
CA ILE A 316 -20.37 -4.88 -8.05
C ILE A 316 -21.51 -4.17 -8.79
N ARG A 317 -21.49 -2.84 -8.84
CA ARG A 317 -22.51 -2.06 -9.53
C ARG A 317 -22.55 -2.39 -11.03
N ILE A 318 -23.76 -2.46 -11.57
CA ILE A 318 -24.02 -2.57 -13.01
C ILE A 318 -24.70 -1.29 -13.47
N GLU A 319 -24.17 -0.69 -14.53
CA GLU A 319 -24.71 0.48 -15.20
C GLU A 319 -25.22 0.07 -16.58
N THR A 320 -26.47 0.39 -16.90
CA THR A 320 -27.05 0.11 -18.21
C THR A 320 -26.99 1.37 -19.08
N LYS A 321 -26.33 1.30 -20.24
CA LYS A 321 -26.28 2.38 -21.24
C LYS A 321 -26.82 1.87 -22.57
N GLY A 322 -28.00 2.35 -22.96
CA GLY A 322 -28.68 1.85 -24.15
C GLY A 322 -29.08 0.38 -23.98
N GLN A 323 -28.60 -0.49 -24.87
CA GLN A 323 -28.85 -1.94 -24.80
C GLN A 323 -27.75 -2.72 -24.05
N THR A 324 -26.65 -2.07 -23.68
CA THR A 324 -25.49 -2.75 -23.09
C THR A 324 -25.40 -2.47 -21.60
N SER A 325 -25.21 -3.54 -20.82
CA SER A 325 -24.98 -3.45 -19.37
C SER A 325 -23.49 -3.59 -19.07
N TYR A 326 -22.99 -2.69 -18.23
CA TYR A 326 -21.57 -2.64 -17.86
C TYR A 326 -21.41 -2.89 -16.37
N LEU A 327 -20.72 -3.97 -16.05
CA LEU A 327 -20.14 -4.18 -14.73
C LEU A 327 -19.06 -3.12 -14.50
N GLN A 328 -19.15 -2.37 -13.40
CA GLN A 328 -18.20 -1.29 -13.06
C GLN A 328 -16.89 -1.85 -12.45
N ALA A 329 -16.38 -2.93 -13.03
CA ALA A 329 -15.10 -3.56 -12.70
C ALA A 329 -14.54 -4.20 -13.99
N GLY A 330 -13.21 -4.27 -14.12
CA GLY A 330 -12.51 -4.70 -15.33
C GLY A 330 -11.20 -5.43 -15.01
N SER A 331 -10.27 -5.54 -15.97
CA SER A 331 -9.04 -6.34 -15.80
C SER A 331 -8.12 -5.83 -14.68
N ALA A 332 -8.10 -4.52 -14.42
CA ALA A 332 -7.37 -3.95 -13.28
C ALA A 332 -7.97 -4.39 -11.92
N HIS A 333 -9.26 -4.75 -11.91
CA HIS A 333 -10.00 -5.24 -10.74
C HIS A 333 -10.07 -6.78 -10.67
N GLY A 334 -9.43 -7.50 -11.61
CA GLY A 334 -9.46 -8.97 -11.66
C GLY A 334 -10.73 -9.56 -12.27
N ILE A 335 -11.40 -8.81 -13.15
CA ILE A 335 -12.47 -9.36 -13.98
C ILE A 335 -11.85 -9.86 -15.28
N SER A 336 -12.06 -11.15 -15.57
CA SER A 336 -11.65 -11.80 -16.80
C SER A 336 -12.86 -12.16 -17.67
N ARG A 337 -12.62 -12.33 -18.98
CA ARG A 337 -13.65 -12.76 -19.94
C ARG A 337 -14.23 -14.12 -19.52
N GLY A 338 -15.55 -14.26 -19.59
CA GLY A 338 -16.26 -15.47 -19.17
C GLY A 338 -16.61 -15.52 -17.68
N SER A 339 -16.19 -14.54 -16.87
CA SER A 339 -16.67 -14.38 -15.50
C SER A 339 -18.19 -14.23 -15.46
N LYS A 340 -18.87 -14.87 -14.51
CA LYS A 340 -20.33 -14.80 -14.39
C LYS A 340 -20.74 -14.03 -13.14
N PHE A 341 -21.84 -13.30 -13.24
CA PHE A 341 -22.38 -12.47 -12.17
C PHE A 341 -23.87 -12.77 -11.97
N GLU A 342 -24.26 -13.04 -10.74
CA GLU A 342 -25.67 -13.08 -10.35
C GLU A 342 -26.15 -11.67 -10.09
N ILE A 343 -27.23 -11.28 -10.75
CA ILE A 343 -27.72 -9.91 -10.78
C ILE A 343 -28.84 -9.73 -9.77
N ARG A 344 -28.81 -8.64 -9.01
CA ARG A 344 -29.77 -8.31 -7.95
C ARG A 344 -30.11 -6.82 -7.94
N ASN A 345 -31.23 -6.48 -7.32
CA ASN A 345 -31.71 -5.08 -7.23
C ASN A 345 -31.05 -4.30 -6.08
N ASP A 346 -30.52 -5.00 -5.09
CA ASP A 346 -29.85 -4.44 -3.92
C ASP A 346 -28.50 -5.14 -3.73
N ASP A 347 -27.63 -4.58 -2.91
CA ASP A 347 -26.28 -5.06 -2.63
C ASP A 347 -26.17 -5.68 -1.23
N ILE A 348 -27.32 -5.98 -0.61
CA ILE A 348 -27.49 -6.67 0.68
C ILE A 348 -28.08 -8.05 0.43
N MET A 349 -27.49 -9.09 1.04
CA MET A 349 -28.07 -10.42 1.00
C MET A 349 -29.30 -10.55 1.90
N GLY A 350 -30.36 -11.16 1.39
CA GLY A 350 -31.53 -11.50 2.18
C GLY A 350 -32.79 -11.80 1.37
N PRO A 351 -33.87 -12.24 2.04
CA PRO A 351 -35.12 -12.64 1.38
C PRO A 351 -35.79 -11.52 0.57
N LYS A 352 -35.50 -10.25 0.92
CA LYS A 352 -36.05 -9.06 0.24
C LYS A 352 -35.26 -8.64 -1.00
N ASN A 353 -34.14 -9.29 -1.29
CA ASN A 353 -33.30 -9.01 -2.46
C ASN A 353 -33.01 -10.29 -3.25
N PRO A 354 -34.01 -10.87 -3.95
CA PRO A 354 -33.85 -12.11 -4.70
C PRO A 354 -32.97 -11.94 -5.96
N SER A 355 -32.48 -13.07 -6.48
CA SER A 355 -31.74 -13.13 -7.75
C SER A 355 -32.64 -12.73 -8.91
N LEU A 356 -32.15 -11.87 -9.80
CA LEU A 356 -32.80 -11.52 -11.07
C LEU A 356 -32.37 -12.47 -12.20
N GLY A 357 -31.25 -13.17 -12.04
CA GLY A 357 -30.65 -14.04 -13.05
C GLY A 357 -29.13 -13.92 -13.07
N THR A 358 -28.49 -14.55 -14.06
CA THR A 358 -27.03 -14.53 -14.23
C THR A 358 -26.65 -13.88 -15.56
N ALA A 359 -25.64 -13.03 -15.56
CA ALA A 359 -25.03 -12.45 -16.75
C ALA A 359 -23.55 -12.84 -16.83
N GLU A 360 -22.99 -12.89 -18.04
CA GLU A 360 -21.60 -13.29 -18.28
C GLU A 360 -20.80 -12.11 -18.85
N VAL A 361 -19.54 -11.98 -18.45
CA VAL A 361 -18.61 -10.96 -18.96
C VAL A 361 -18.16 -11.33 -20.37
N ASP A 362 -18.40 -10.44 -21.33
CA ASP A 362 -18.02 -10.64 -22.73
C ASP A 362 -16.73 -9.91 -23.11
N GLU A 363 -16.65 -8.60 -22.89
CA GLU A 363 -15.45 -7.81 -23.11
C GLU A 363 -14.96 -7.20 -21.80
N VAL A 364 -13.63 -7.10 -21.67
CA VAL A 364 -12.96 -6.59 -20.47
C VAL A 364 -12.09 -5.41 -20.85
N GLU A 365 -12.43 -4.24 -20.33
CA GLU A 365 -11.55 -3.07 -20.31
C GLU A 365 -10.80 -3.01 -18.98
N ALA A 366 -9.87 -2.05 -18.82
CA ALA A 366 -9.11 -1.89 -17.58
C ALA A 366 -10.02 -1.77 -16.34
N PHE A 367 -11.12 -1.02 -16.44
CA PHE A 367 -11.93 -0.63 -15.27
C PHE A 367 -13.42 -0.96 -15.39
N ARG A 368 -13.86 -1.54 -16.50
CA ARG A 368 -15.25 -1.98 -16.70
C ARG A 368 -15.31 -3.21 -17.60
N SER A 369 -16.42 -3.93 -17.54
CA SER A 369 -16.66 -5.12 -18.35
C SER A 369 -18.07 -5.10 -18.90
N SER A 370 -18.23 -5.46 -20.18
CA SER A 370 -19.56 -5.62 -20.78
C SER A 370 -20.17 -6.96 -20.35
N LEU A 371 -21.48 -6.95 -20.11
CA LEU A 371 -22.25 -8.14 -19.73
C LEU A 371 -23.16 -8.56 -20.88
N LYS A 372 -23.04 -9.82 -21.31
CA LYS A 372 -23.99 -10.48 -22.21
C LYS A 372 -25.05 -11.25 -21.40
N GLY A 373 -26.28 -11.29 -21.88
CA GLY A 373 -27.43 -11.90 -21.20
C GLY A 373 -28.10 -11.00 -20.17
N ALA A 374 -27.53 -9.84 -19.86
CA ALA A 374 -28.09 -8.86 -18.93
C ALA A 374 -29.33 -8.14 -19.50
N GLU A 375 -29.38 -7.99 -20.83
CA GLU A 375 -30.49 -7.42 -21.59
C GLU A 375 -31.82 -8.15 -21.38
N ALA A 376 -31.79 -9.47 -21.12
CA ALA A 376 -32.96 -10.28 -20.83
C ALA A 376 -33.52 -10.04 -19.41
N LEU A 377 -32.73 -9.47 -18.49
CA LEU A 377 -33.03 -9.36 -17.06
C LEU A 377 -33.80 -8.09 -16.67
N LYS A 378 -34.10 -7.20 -17.63
CA LYS A 378 -34.84 -5.93 -17.43
C LYS A 378 -34.32 -5.14 -16.21
N LEU A 379 -33.03 -4.86 -16.21
CA LEU A 379 -32.34 -4.21 -15.10
C LEU A 379 -32.90 -2.80 -14.82
N ARG A 380 -32.90 -2.41 -13.54
CA ARG A 380 -33.22 -1.04 -13.10
C ARG A 380 -32.02 -0.12 -13.31
N GLU A 381 -32.22 1.18 -13.12
CA GLU A 381 -31.15 2.19 -13.17
C GLU A 381 -29.99 1.89 -12.20
N LEU A 382 -30.31 1.18 -11.10
CA LEU A 382 -29.33 0.69 -10.14
C LEU A 382 -29.56 -0.80 -9.89
N THR A 383 -28.58 -1.62 -10.28
CA THR A 383 -28.53 -3.07 -10.03
C THR A 383 -27.10 -3.48 -9.75
N TYR A 384 -26.93 -4.67 -9.18
CA TYR A 384 -25.65 -5.15 -8.70
C TYR A 384 -25.41 -6.59 -9.14
N GLY A 385 -24.19 -6.90 -9.57
CA GLY A 385 -23.74 -8.24 -9.89
C GLY A 385 -22.86 -8.79 -8.78
N ARG A 386 -23.19 -9.95 -8.24
CA ARG A 386 -22.29 -10.72 -7.38
C ARG A 386 -21.58 -11.77 -8.19
N GLN A 387 -20.25 -11.83 -8.11
CA GLN A 387 -19.50 -12.78 -8.91
C GLN A 387 -19.88 -14.22 -8.52
N VAL A 388 -20.38 -14.96 -9.51
CA VAL A 388 -20.80 -16.35 -9.40
C VAL A 388 -19.89 -17.36 -10.09
N ALA A 389 -19.02 -16.90 -10.99
CA ALA A 389 -17.95 -17.70 -11.57
C ALA A 389 -16.81 -16.81 -12.09
N TYR A 390 -15.60 -17.36 -12.17
CA TYR A 390 -14.42 -16.71 -12.76
C TYR A 390 -14.25 -17.11 -14.24
N GLY A 391 -13.56 -16.25 -15.00
CA GLY A 391 -13.18 -16.53 -16.38
C GLY A 391 -12.07 -17.57 -16.49
N SER A 392 -11.88 -18.13 -17.70
CA SER A 392 -10.95 -19.25 -17.95
C SER A 392 -9.46 -18.89 -17.89
N GLU A 393 -9.10 -17.60 -17.78
CA GLU A 393 -7.70 -17.13 -17.78
C GLU A 393 -7.10 -16.97 -16.36
N GLU A 394 -7.85 -17.30 -15.30
CA GLU A 394 -7.46 -17.02 -13.90
C GLU A 394 -7.66 -18.24 -12.99
N VAL A 395 -6.96 -19.34 -13.28
CA VAL A 395 -7.05 -20.58 -12.50
C VAL A 395 -5.78 -20.79 -11.68
N PHE A 396 -5.91 -20.84 -10.36
CA PHE A 396 -4.81 -21.18 -9.44
C PHE A 396 -4.64 -22.69 -9.37
N LYS A 397 -3.46 -23.17 -9.76
CA LYS A 397 -3.20 -24.60 -9.94
C LYS A 397 -2.62 -25.21 -8.68
N VAL A 398 -3.29 -26.22 -8.14
CA VAL A 398 -2.91 -26.86 -6.87
C VAL A 398 -2.63 -28.34 -7.11
N PHE A 399 -1.53 -28.84 -6.55
CA PHE A 399 -1.27 -30.27 -6.43
C PHE A 399 -1.54 -30.72 -4.98
N ILE A 400 -2.27 -31.82 -4.83
CA ILE A 400 -2.61 -32.41 -3.52
C ILE A 400 -1.86 -33.73 -3.39
N THR A 401 -1.03 -33.87 -2.35
CA THR A 401 -0.24 -35.09 -2.18
C THR A 401 -1.07 -36.25 -1.63
N PRO A 402 -0.66 -37.51 -1.88
CA PRO A 402 -1.27 -38.69 -1.28
C PRO A 402 -1.27 -38.67 0.26
N GLU A 403 -0.24 -38.07 0.87
CA GLU A 403 -0.11 -37.94 2.33
C GLU A 403 -1.20 -37.05 2.91
N PHE A 404 -1.46 -35.90 2.26
CA PHE A 404 -2.56 -35.04 2.65
C PHE A 404 -3.91 -35.73 2.48
N MET A 405 -4.11 -36.45 1.37
CA MET A 405 -5.36 -37.20 1.15
C MET A 405 -5.65 -38.27 2.21
N LYS A 406 -4.62 -38.84 2.84
CA LYS A 406 -4.80 -39.79 3.95
C LYS A 406 -5.14 -39.12 5.27
N ALA A 407 -4.70 -37.87 5.46
CA ALA A 407 -4.85 -37.13 6.70
C ALA A 407 -6.08 -36.22 6.75
N VAL A 408 -6.59 -35.83 5.57
CA VAL A 408 -7.72 -34.90 5.45
C VAL A 408 -9.01 -35.44 6.07
N VAL A 409 -9.77 -34.56 6.72
CA VAL A 409 -11.13 -34.88 7.14
C VAL A 409 -12.05 -34.76 5.91
N PRO A 410 -12.68 -35.87 5.46
CA PRO A 410 -13.51 -35.82 4.25
C PRO A 410 -14.74 -34.94 4.43
N SER A 411 -15.05 -34.11 3.43
CA SER A 411 -16.18 -33.19 3.47
C SER A 411 -16.69 -32.84 2.07
N ASP A 412 -18.02 -32.71 1.92
CA ASP A 412 -18.65 -32.20 0.71
C ASP A 412 -18.27 -30.72 0.45
N ASP A 413 -17.77 -30.01 1.46
CA ASP A 413 -17.30 -28.64 1.30
C ASP A 413 -16.06 -28.54 0.40
N TRP A 414 -15.27 -29.59 0.26
CA TRP A 414 -14.16 -29.63 -0.70
C TRP A 414 -14.62 -29.54 -2.15
N LEU A 415 -15.80 -30.09 -2.48
CA LEU A 415 -16.40 -29.88 -3.80
C LEU A 415 -16.68 -28.40 -4.04
N LYS A 416 -17.02 -27.64 -3.00
CA LYS A 416 -17.34 -26.22 -3.11
C LYS A 416 -16.11 -25.39 -3.48
N GLU A 417 -14.93 -25.79 -3.00
CA GLU A 417 -13.66 -25.10 -3.30
C GLU A 417 -13.18 -25.32 -4.73
N PHE A 418 -13.27 -26.54 -5.22
CA PHE A 418 -12.71 -26.92 -6.53
C PHE A 418 -13.76 -26.97 -7.66
N ALA A 419 -15.06 -26.83 -7.36
CA ALA A 419 -16.12 -26.75 -8.38
C ALA A 419 -16.32 -25.34 -8.96
N GLY A 420 -15.49 -24.35 -8.58
CA GLY A 420 -15.55 -22.99 -9.14
C GLY A 420 -16.82 -22.24 -8.74
N LYS A 421 -17.07 -22.13 -7.43
CA LYS A 421 -18.26 -21.45 -6.91
C LYS A 421 -18.18 -19.91 -7.00
N PRO A 422 -19.34 -19.25 -6.86
CA PRO A 422 -19.43 -17.82 -6.58
C PRO A 422 -18.52 -17.34 -5.45
N GLY A 423 -17.57 -16.45 -5.77
CA GLY A 423 -16.71 -15.80 -4.77
C GLY A 423 -15.52 -16.63 -4.27
N SER A 424 -15.17 -17.75 -4.90
CA SER A 424 -13.92 -18.51 -4.64
C SER A 424 -13.01 -18.47 -5.85
N LEU A 425 -11.73 -18.12 -5.68
CA LEU A 425 -10.70 -18.19 -6.74
C LEU A 425 -10.84 -19.53 -7.49
N ALA A 426 -10.87 -19.54 -8.82
CA ALA A 426 -10.95 -20.79 -9.56
C ALA A 426 -9.69 -21.62 -9.27
N MET A 427 -9.84 -22.70 -8.51
CA MET A 427 -8.74 -23.60 -8.19
C MET A 427 -8.86 -24.85 -9.03
N GLN A 428 -7.75 -25.29 -9.62
CA GLN A 428 -7.71 -26.52 -10.42
C GLN A 428 -6.68 -27.48 -9.87
N ILE A 429 -7.09 -28.73 -9.70
CA ILE A 429 -6.20 -29.82 -9.35
C ILE A 429 -5.43 -30.23 -10.61
N VAL A 430 -4.11 -30.18 -10.53
CA VAL A 430 -3.18 -30.52 -11.63
C VAL A 430 -2.06 -31.44 -11.13
N PRO A 431 -1.30 -32.08 -12.03
CA PRO A 431 -0.04 -32.75 -11.66
C PRO A 431 0.97 -31.80 -11.02
N GLU A 432 1.94 -32.35 -10.27
CA GLU A 432 2.93 -31.57 -9.51
C GLU A 432 3.70 -30.59 -10.40
N GLU A 433 4.12 -31.03 -11.59
CA GLU A 433 4.88 -30.26 -12.56
C GLU A 433 4.15 -29.03 -13.13
N GLU A 434 2.83 -29.01 -13.04
CA GLU A 434 1.97 -27.92 -13.53
C GLU A 434 1.44 -27.02 -12.39
N SER A 435 1.73 -27.37 -11.13
CA SER A 435 1.15 -26.71 -9.96
C SER A 435 1.83 -25.38 -9.63
N ASP A 436 1.06 -24.43 -9.12
CA ASP A 436 1.56 -23.19 -8.48
C ASP A 436 1.86 -23.42 -6.99
N LEU A 437 1.17 -24.39 -6.39
CA LEU A 437 1.25 -24.73 -4.98
C LEU A 437 1.04 -26.24 -4.76
N ILE A 438 1.86 -26.81 -3.89
CA ILE A 438 1.75 -28.19 -3.41
C ILE A 438 1.21 -28.17 -1.98
N VAL A 439 0.14 -28.91 -1.73
CA VAL A 439 -0.45 -29.11 -0.38
C VAL A 439 -0.11 -30.52 0.09
N SER A 440 0.59 -30.62 1.22
CA SER A 440 1.00 -31.89 1.80
C SER A 440 0.66 -31.99 3.28
N TYR A 441 0.98 -33.11 3.90
CA TYR A 441 0.82 -33.36 5.32
C TYR A 441 2.07 -34.01 5.88
N GLU A 442 2.55 -33.51 7.01
CA GLU A 442 3.75 -34.00 7.68
C GLU A 442 3.48 -34.21 9.17
N GLU A 443 4.01 -35.29 9.72
CA GLU A 443 3.96 -35.58 11.15
C GLU A 443 5.32 -35.28 11.79
N VAL A 444 5.35 -34.32 12.71
CA VAL A 444 6.56 -33.93 13.44
C VAL A 444 6.25 -33.97 14.93
N ASP A 445 7.05 -34.69 15.70
CA ASP A 445 6.90 -34.85 17.17
C ASP A 445 5.50 -35.32 17.62
N GLY A 446 4.86 -36.20 16.84
CA GLY A 446 3.52 -36.75 17.12
C GLY A 446 2.38 -35.74 16.93
N LYS A 447 2.65 -34.60 16.28
CA LYS A 447 1.65 -33.62 15.86
C LYS A 447 1.70 -33.48 14.34
N GLY A 448 0.66 -33.99 13.68
CA GLY A 448 0.51 -33.83 12.24
C GLY A 448 0.07 -32.41 11.88
N ARG A 449 0.57 -31.89 10.75
CA ARG A 449 0.19 -30.56 10.24
C ARG A 449 0.16 -30.56 8.72
N THR A 450 -0.71 -29.72 8.18
CA THR A 450 -0.74 -29.40 6.74
C THR A 450 0.46 -28.52 6.37
N THR A 451 1.14 -28.85 5.28
CA THR A 451 2.27 -28.07 4.75
C THR A 451 1.99 -27.56 3.34
N PHE A 452 2.54 -26.39 3.02
CA PHE A 452 2.34 -25.71 1.75
C PHE A 452 3.69 -25.38 1.12
N THR A 453 3.91 -25.81 -0.12
CA THR A 453 5.16 -25.59 -0.85
C THR A 453 4.87 -24.87 -2.16
N THR A 454 5.35 -23.64 -2.32
CA THR A 454 5.21 -22.89 -3.57
C THR A 454 6.15 -23.43 -4.65
N THR A 455 5.69 -23.44 -5.89
CA THR A 455 6.52 -23.82 -7.03
C THR A 455 7.31 -22.65 -7.63
N ASN A 456 7.15 -21.43 -7.08
CA ASN A 456 7.85 -20.22 -7.52
C ASN A 456 9.37 -20.45 -7.63
N PRO A 457 9.98 -20.26 -8.82
CA PRO A 457 11.40 -20.56 -9.05
C PRO A 457 12.36 -19.80 -8.13
N THR A 458 12.05 -18.53 -7.83
CA THR A 458 12.86 -17.68 -6.96
C THR A 458 12.78 -18.20 -5.51
N ALA A 459 11.59 -18.53 -5.01
CA ALA A 459 11.45 -19.11 -3.68
C ALA A 459 12.21 -20.45 -3.56
N LYS A 460 12.13 -21.32 -4.57
CA LYS A 460 12.89 -22.59 -4.62
C LYS A 460 14.39 -22.37 -4.58
N ARG A 461 14.91 -21.42 -5.36
CA ARG A 461 16.35 -21.12 -5.45
C ARG A 461 16.98 -20.76 -4.10
N TYR A 462 16.27 -20.03 -3.26
CA TYR A 462 16.77 -19.56 -1.96
C TYR A 462 16.26 -20.39 -0.78
N GLY A 463 15.71 -21.58 -1.03
CA GLY A 463 15.25 -22.47 0.05
C GLY A 463 13.99 -21.98 0.79
N LEU A 464 13.24 -21.05 0.21
CA LEU A 464 12.00 -20.48 0.75
C LEU A 464 10.72 -21.11 0.16
N ALA A 465 10.85 -22.19 -0.61
CA ALA A 465 9.71 -22.85 -1.25
C ALA A 465 8.69 -23.37 -0.24
N LYS A 466 9.15 -23.89 0.91
CA LYS A 466 8.27 -24.34 1.99
C LYS A 466 7.81 -23.14 2.81
N LEU A 467 6.52 -22.82 2.72
CA LEU A 467 5.95 -21.64 3.36
C LEU A 467 5.83 -21.86 4.89
N PRO A 468 5.96 -20.80 5.71
CA PRO A 468 5.88 -20.92 7.17
C PRO A 468 4.50 -21.43 7.57
N THR A 469 4.46 -22.55 8.28
CA THR A 469 3.23 -23.18 8.74
C THR A 469 3.13 -23.05 10.24
N SER A 470 2.15 -22.27 10.71
CA SER A 470 1.50 -22.57 11.99
C SER A 470 0.86 -23.95 11.93
N HIS A 471 0.38 -24.46 13.07
CA HIS A 471 -0.46 -25.65 13.04
C HIS A 471 -1.72 -25.36 12.21
N VAL A 472 -1.81 -25.96 11.02
CA VAL A 472 -2.98 -25.91 10.13
C VAL A 472 -3.52 -27.32 10.08
N ASP A 473 -4.70 -27.51 10.67
CA ASP A 473 -5.38 -28.81 10.65
C ASP A 473 -5.83 -29.14 9.23
N PRO A 474 -5.84 -30.43 8.84
CA PRO A 474 -6.23 -30.85 7.50
C PRO A 474 -7.77 -30.86 7.35
N VAL A 475 -8.39 -29.73 7.68
CA VAL A 475 -9.83 -29.44 7.60
C VAL A 475 -10.08 -28.31 6.60
N VAL A 476 -11.21 -28.38 5.90
CA VAL A 476 -11.51 -27.52 4.76
C VAL A 476 -11.48 -26.03 5.11
N GLU A 477 -11.95 -25.63 6.30
CA GLU A 477 -12.04 -24.23 6.69
C GLU A 477 -10.66 -23.57 6.82
N GLN A 478 -9.71 -24.26 7.46
CA GLN A 478 -8.36 -23.73 7.68
C GLN A 478 -7.53 -23.76 6.39
N VAL A 479 -7.61 -24.86 5.64
CA VAL A 479 -6.86 -25.00 4.38
C VAL A 479 -7.38 -24.02 3.31
N ARG A 480 -8.70 -23.82 3.20
CA ARG A 480 -9.32 -22.83 2.30
C ARG A 480 -8.74 -21.43 2.48
N GLN A 481 -8.58 -20.99 3.74
CA GLN A 481 -8.08 -19.65 4.03
C GLN A 481 -6.67 -19.45 3.48
N VAL A 482 -5.80 -20.45 3.65
CA VAL A 482 -4.43 -20.43 3.13
C VAL A 482 -4.43 -20.48 1.61
N LEU A 483 -5.17 -21.41 0.99
CA LEU A 483 -5.24 -21.52 -0.47
C LEU A 483 -5.75 -20.24 -1.14
N THR A 484 -6.74 -19.59 -0.54
CA THR A 484 -7.27 -18.31 -1.05
C THR A 484 -6.23 -17.19 -0.95
N GLY A 485 -5.55 -17.07 0.20
CA GLY A 485 -4.53 -16.04 0.40
C GLY A 485 -3.31 -16.22 -0.51
N VAL A 486 -2.78 -17.44 -0.60
CA VAL A 486 -1.64 -17.76 -1.45
C VAL A 486 -2.01 -17.61 -2.93
N GLY A 487 -3.20 -18.06 -3.34
CA GLY A 487 -3.67 -17.92 -4.71
C GLY A 487 -3.83 -16.46 -5.14
N ARG A 488 -4.38 -15.61 -4.26
CA ARG A 488 -4.47 -14.15 -4.49
C ARG A 488 -3.08 -13.50 -4.56
N TRP A 489 -2.17 -13.86 -3.66
CA TRP A 489 -0.80 -13.35 -3.68
C TRP A 489 -0.09 -13.69 -5.00
N ALA A 490 -0.16 -14.97 -5.42
CA ALA A 490 0.44 -15.44 -6.66
C ALA A 490 -0.15 -14.74 -7.89
N TRP A 491 -1.48 -14.55 -7.90
CA TRP A 491 -2.15 -13.81 -8.96
C TRP A 491 -1.67 -12.35 -9.06
N HIS A 492 -1.64 -11.61 -7.96
CA HIS A 492 -1.14 -10.22 -7.95
C HIS A 492 0.35 -10.12 -8.32
N LEU A 493 1.15 -11.12 -7.93
CA LEU A 493 2.56 -11.19 -8.28
C LEU A 493 2.79 -11.45 -9.78
N ASN A 494 1.96 -12.27 -10.42
CA ASN A 494 2.16 -12.67 -11.81
C ASN A 494 1.40 -11.82 -12.83
N ARG A 495 0.45 -10.96 -12.39
CA ARG A 495 -0.34 -10.11 -13.28
C ARG A 495 0.48 -9.04 -13.99
N ALA A 496 0.25 -8.93 -15.30
CA ALA A 496 0.84 -7.95 -16.22
C ALA A 496 -0.21 -7.52 -17.28
N PRO A 497 -0.17 -6.28 -17.80
CA PRO A 497 -0.97 -5.94 -18.97
C PRO A 497 -0.39 -6.61 -20.22
N ALA A 498 -1.25 -7.01 -21.16
CA ALA A 498 -0.82 -7.60 -22.43
C ALA A 498 0.04 -6.64 -23.28
N TYR A 499 -0.16 -5.33 -23.11
CA TYR A 499 0.64 -4.28 -23.74
C TYR A 499 1.45 -3.54 -22.67
N ARG A 500 2.75 -3.34 -22.92
CA ARG A 500 3.75 -2.84 -21.95
C ARG A 500 4.39 -1.52 -22.41
N PRO A 501 3.67 -0.38 -22.31
CA PRO A 501 4.05 0.87 -22.96
C PRO A 501 5.27 1.59 -22.38
N PHE A 502 5.65 1.34 -21.13
CA PHE A 502 6.62 2.15 -20.38
C PHE A 502 7.94 1.43 -20.09
N GLN A 503 8.11 0.19 -20.56
CA GLN A 503 9.30 -0.66 -20.30
C GLN A 503 10.63 0.01 -20.66
N LYS A 504 10.68 0.79 -21.74
CA LYS A 504 11.91 1.46 -22.21
C LYS A 504 12.13 2.83 -21.57
N THR A 505 11.12 3.39 -20.92
CA THR A 505 11.12 4.78 -20.46
C THR A 505 11.29 4.92 -18.96
N ILE A 506 10.89 3.90 -18.18
CA ILE A 506 11.01 3.92 -16.73
C ILE A 506 12.30 3.22 -16.31
N LYS A 507 13.10 3.88 -15.46
CA LYS A 507 14.28 3.30 -14.79
C LYS A 507 14.08 3.36 -13.28
N ILE A 508 14.55 2.34 -12.56
CA ILE A 508 14.45 2.25 -11.10
C ILE A 508 15.84 2.05 -10.52
N GLY A 509 16.27 2.97 -9.66
CA GLY A 509 17.46 2.86 -8.83
C GLY A 509 17.12 2.49 -7.40
N PHE A 510 18.02 1.78 -6.72
CA PHE A 510 17.92 1.39 -5.33
C PHE A 510 19.24 1.71 -4.63
N PHE A 511 19.20 2.45 -3.53
CA PHE A 511 20.41 2.99 -2.89
C PHE A 511 20.36 2.79 -1.37
N GLU A 512 21.52 2.58 -0.77
CA GLU A 512 21.71 2.73 0.67
C GLU A 512 21.72 4.22 1.04
N LEU A 513 21.21 4.55 2.22
CA LEU A 513 21.04 5.92 2.69
C LEU A 513 21.85 6.17 3.98
N LYS A 514 22.40 7.39 4.09
CA LYS A 514 22.95 7.93 5.34
C LYS A 514 22.18 9.17 5.79
N GLN A 515 22.25 9.48 7.07
CA GLN A 515 21.76 10.78 7.58
C GLN A 515 22.65 11.91 7.04
N GLY A 516 22.01 12.97 6.54
CA GLY A 516 22.66 14.18 6.03
C GLY A 516 23.10 15.12 7.16
N GLU A 517 23.67 16.27 6.79
CA GLU A 517 24.15 17.27 7.76
C GLU A 517 23.02 17.98 8.52
N ALA A 518 21.81 18.04 7.94
CA ALA A 518 20.61 18.49 8.63
C ALA A 518 19.98 17.32 9.40
N THR A 519 19.47 17.57 10.60
CA THR A 519 19.02 16.53 11.56
C THR A 519 17.92 15.61 11.04
N ASP A 520 17.24 15.96 9.94
CA ASP A 520 16.06 15.25 9.42
C ASP A 520 16.14 14.86 7.93
N THR A 521 17.31 14.86 7.30
CA THR A 521 17.46 14.47 5.88
C THR A 521 18.28 13.20 5.69
N PHE A 522 17.95 12.43 4.64
CA PHE A 522 18.72 11.26 4.20
C PHE A 522 19.24 11.46 2.79
N GLU A 523 20.42 10.90 2.50
CA GLU A 523 21.08 11.00 1.20
C GLU A 523 21.57 9.63 0.72
N PRO A 524 21.48 9.35 -0.59
CA PRO A 524 21.98 8.10 -1.16
C PRO A 524 23.50 8.04 -1.09
N VAL A 525 24.01 6.86 -0.80
CA VAL A 525 25.44 6.57 -0.69
C VAL A 525 25.80 5.37 -1.56
N GLY A 526 26.97 5.44 -2.18
CA GLY A 526 27.50 4.33 -2.97
C GLY A 526 26.82 4.21 -4.34
N LYS A 527 26.90 3.01 -4.92
CA LYS A 527 26.39 2.69 -6.25
C LYS A 527 24.92 2.26 -6.20
N ASN A 528 24.24 2.32 -7.35
CA ASN A 528 22.93 1.71 -7.51
C ASN A 528 23.03 0.20 -7.26
N LEU A 529 22.26 -0.30 -6.29
CA LEU A 529 22.21 -1.71 -5.90
C LEU A 529 21.26 -2.52 -6.78
N ASN A 530 20.38 -1.87 -7.56
CA ASN A 530 19.54 -2.57 -8.53
C ASN A 530 20.35 -2.95 -9.77
N VAL A 531 20.63 -4.24 -9.91
CA VAL A 531 21.32 -4.84 -11.06
C VAL A 531 20.36 -5.80 -11.75
N GLY A 532 19.85 -5.43 -12.93
CA GLY A 532 18.99 -6.31 -13.74
C GLY A 532 17.64 -6.66 -13.10
N GLY A 533 17.14 -5.85 -12.17
CA GLY A 533 15.91 -6.13 -11.42
C GLY A 533 16.11 -6.90 -10.13
N GLN A 534 17.36 -7.17 -9.72
CA GLN A 534 17.70 -7.76 -8.43
C GLN A 534 18.51 -6.77 -7.58
N VAL A 535 18.23 -6.77 -6.28
CA VAL A 535 18.93 -6.01 -5.24
C VAL A 535 19.34 -6.99 -4.15
N ASP A 536 20.64 -7.14 -3.93
CA ASP A 536 21.17 -7.95 -2.83
C ASP A 536 21.65 -7.03 -1.69
N ILE A 537 21.09 -7.21 -0.49
CA ILE A 537 21.40 -6.41 0.69
C ILE A 537 21.74 -7.27 1.90
N VAL A 538 22.63 -6.75 2.75
CA VAL A 538 23.00 -7.37 4.03
C VAL A 538 22.42 -6.52 5.16
N VAL A 539 21.59 -7.12 5.99
CA VAL A 539 20.75 -6.39 6.96
C VAL A 539 21.40 -6.30 8.35
N GLY A 540 22.37 -7.18 8.64
CA GLY A 540 23.11 -7.20 9.91
C GLY A 540 22.42 -7.99 11.02
N SER A 541 23.17 -8.33 12.08
CA SER A 541 22.67 -8.98 13.30
C SER A 541 22.02 -7.97 14.25
N ASP A 542 21.19 -8.44 15.19
CA ASP A 542 20.33 -7.66 16.10
C ASP A 542 21.01 -6.56 16.93
N ASP A 543 22.35 -6.48 16.94
CA ASP A 543 23.16 -5.54 17.72
C ASP A 543 23.62 -4.27 16.96
N LYS A 544 23.39 -4.15 15.64
CA LYS A 544 23.69 -2.93 14.85
C LYS A 544 22.41 -2.28 14.33
N ALA A 545 22.41 -0.94 14.21
CA ALA A 545 21.33 -0.22 13.57
C ALA A 545 21.16 -0.71 12.12
N ALA A 546 19.93 -1.09 11.75
CA ALA A 546 19.62 -1.63 10.42
C ALA A 546 19.96 -0.58 9.33
N PRO A 547 20.60 -0.99 8.23
CA PRO A 547 20.85 -0.09 7.10
C PRO A 547 19.54 0.47 6.54
N LEU A 548 19.61 1.71 6.07
CA LEU A 548 18.48 2.46 5.53
C LEU A 548 18.58 2.46 4.01
N TYR A 549 17.46 2.31 3.30
CA TYR A 549 17.44 2.25 1.84
C TYR A 549 16.40 3.18 1.22
N GLY A 550 16.61 3.53 -0.05
CA GLY A 550 15.69 4.36 -0.82
C GLY A 550 15.61 3.96 -2.29
N LEU A 551 14.53 4.38 -2.94
CA LEU A 551 14.28 4.18 -4.37
C LEU A 551 14.42 5.49 -5.13
N ASN A 552 14.88 5.42 -6.38
CA ASN A 552 14.86 6.52 -7.33
C ASN A 552 14.19 6.07 -8.62
N ILE A 553 13.02 6.59 -8.95
CA ILE A 553 12.27 6.23 -10.14
C ILE A 553 12.36 7.40 -11.12
N THR A 554 12.92 7.16 -12.31
CA THR A 554 13.02 8.16 -13.38
C THR A 554 12.19 7.74 -14.59
N SER A 555 11.62 8.73 -15.28
CA SER A 555 10.87 8.52 -16.52
C SER A 555 11.42 9.41 -17.63
N THR A 556 11.75 8.81 -18.78
CA THR A 556 12.02 9.51 -20.04
C THR A 556 10.77 9.62 -20.92
N SER A 557 9.60 9.22 -20.42
CA SER A 557 8.33 9.39 -21.12
C SER A 557 8.03 10.87 -21.33
N ASN A 558 7.35 11.19 -22.42
CA ASN A 558 6.81 12.53 -22.66
C ASN A 558 5.45 12.75 -22.00
N GLU A 559 4.89 11.74 -21.35
CA GLU A 559 3.62 11.78 -20.61
C GLU A 559 3.91 11.91 -19.11
N ASP A 560 3.03 12.63 -18.41
CA ASP A 560 2.98 12.67 -16.94
C ASP A 560 2.39 11.37 -16.39
N LEU A 561 3.01 10.81 -15.34
CA LEU A 561 2.69 9.47 -14.87
C LEU A 561 2.41 9.45 -13.36
N TYR A 562 1.68 8.42 -12.96
CA TYR A 562 1.39 8.09 -11.57
C TYR A 562 2.04 6.76 -11.21
N ALA A 563 2.69 6.70 -10.06
CA ALA A 563 3.54 5.60 -9.63
C ALA A 563 3.05 5.09 -8.26
N TYR A 564 2.94 3.78 -8.13
CA TYR A 564 2.50 3.11 -6.90
C TYR A 564 3.44 1.94 -6.62
N VAL A 565 4.01 1.88 -5.41
CA VAL A 565 5.01 0.88 -5.04
C VAL A 565 4.47 -0.01 -3.94
N PHE A 566 4.51 -1.31 -4.16
CA PHE A 566 4.07 -2.35 -3.23
C PHE A 566 5.20 -3.35 -2.96
N ASN A 567 5.22 -3.87 -1.75
CA ASN A 567 6.14 -4.88 -1.27
C ASN A 567 5.42 -6.21 -1.07
N PHE A 568 5.87 -7.26 -1.75
CA PHE A 568 5.34 -8.60 -1.69
C PHE A 568 6.32 -9.47 -0.90
N SER A 569 5.96 -9.86 0.32
CA SER A 569 6.79 -10.78 1.10
C SER A 569 6.58 -12.22 0.62
N VAL A 570 7.65 -12.90 0.22
CA VAL A 570 7.58 -14.33 -0.16
C VAL A 570 7.28 -15.19 1.06
N ARG A 571 7.93 -14.93 2.19
CA ARG A 571 7.75 -15.71 3.41
C ARG A 571 6.36 -15.48 4.02
N ARG A 572 5.92 -14.23 4.15
CA ARG A 572 4.62 -13.92 4.77
C ARG A 572 3.44 -14.03 3.82
N GLN A 573 3.68 -14.11 2.51
CA GLN A 573 2.62 -14.06 1.50
C GLN A 573 1.71 -12.82 1.68
N SER A 574 2.30 -11.72 2.15
CA SER A 574 1.65 -10.43 2.35
C SER A 574 2.04 -9.44 1.24
N ILE A 575 1.20 -8.44 1.03
CA ILE A 575 1.39 -7.36 0.06
C ILE A 575 1.11 -6.03 0.76
N GLY A 576 2.16 -5.26 1.03
CA GLY A 576 2.06 -3.97 1.72
C GLY A 576 2.50 -2.80 0.86
N PRO A 577 1.87 -1.62 0.96
CA PRO A 577 2.29 -0.44 0.21
C PRO A 577 3.61 0.14 0.75
N TYR A 578 4.55 0.44 -0.14
CA TYR A 578 5.72 1.29 0.15
C TYR A 578 5.49 2.74 -0.26
N PHE A 579 4.70 2.97 -1.32
CA PHE A 579 4.32 4.31 -1.74
C PHE A 579 3.00 4.27 -2.49
N THR A 580 1.99 4.92 -1.92
CA THR A 580 0.65 5.06 -2.52
C THR A 580 0.15 6.49 -2.31
N ARG A 581 0.98 7.50 -2.60
CA ARG A 581 0.52 8.89 -2.49
C ARG A 581 -0.47 9.20 -3.59
N ILE A 582 -1.74 9.38 -3.21
CA ILE A 582 -2.65 10.34 -3.85
C ILE A 582 -3.54 10.99 -2.79
N LEU A 583 -3.39 12.30 -2.61
CA LEU A 583 -4.48 13.20 -2.16
C LEU A 583 -4.39 14.50 -2.98
N PRO A 584 -5.51 14.96 -3.56
CA PRO A 584 -6.30 15.89 -2.77
C PRO A 584 -7.83 15.74 -2.84
N SER A 585 -8.47 16.34 -1.84
CA SER A 585 -9.88 16.69 -1.81
C SER A 585 -10.23 17.61 -2.98
N SER A 586 -11.03 17.11 -3.92
CA SER A 586 -11.95 17.80 -4.86
C SER A 586 -11.59 19.13 -5.57
N THR A 587 -10.43 19.78 -5.39
CA THR A 587 -10.15 21.10 -6.01
C THR A 587 -8.77 21.29 -6.65
N ARG A 588 -8.00 20.24 -6.96
CA ARG A 588 -6.87 20.37 -7.90
C ARG A 588 -6.79 19.20 -8.86
N GLU A 589 -6.45 19.49 -10.11
CA GLU A 589 -5.82 18.52 -11.00
C GLU A 589 -4.67 17.87 -10.23
N MET A 590 -4.63 16.55 -10.25
CA MET A 590 -3.64 15.83 -9.48
C MET A 590 -2.28 16.03 -10.12
N ASP A 591 -1.31 16.51 -9.34
CA ASP A 591 0.07 16.54 -9.81
C ASP A 591 0.53 15.08 -9.99
N PRO A 592 1.08 14.71 -11.16
CA PRO A 592 1.63 13.38 -11.37
C PRO A 592 2.68 13.07 -10.30
N THR A 593 2.63 11.88 -9.71
CA THR A 593 3.67 11.47 -8.74
C THR A 593 5.01 11.21 -9.43
N LEU A 594 4.99 11.03 -10.74
CA LEU A 594 6.16 10.93 -11.61
C LEU A 594 5.99 11.89 -12.80
N PRO A 595 6.16 13.21 -12.58
CA PRO A 595 6.08 14.21 -13.64
C PRO A 595 7.16 14.01 -14.69
N ARG A 596 6.90 14.47 -15.92
CA ARG A 596 7.88 14.41 -17.01
C ARG A 596 9.23 15.06 -16.61
N GLY A 597 10.29 14.25 -16.67
CA GLY A 597 11.67 14.72 -16.41
C GLY A 597 12.02 14.96 -14.94
N ILE A 598 11.10 14.70 -14.01
CA ILE A 598 11.35 14.85 -12.57
C ILE A 598 11.40 13.44 -11.92
N PRO A 599 12.49 13.07 -11.23
CA PRO A 599 12.58 11.79 -10.53
C PRO A 599 11.65 11.74 -9.32
N LEU A 600 11.09 10.56 -9.06
CA LEU A 600 10.42 10.23 -7.79
C LEU A 600 11.41 9.49 -6.88
N THR A 601 11.83 10.13 -5.79
CA THR A 601 12.67 9.50 -4.76
C THR A 601 11.81 9.01 -3.60
N LEU A 602 12.04 7.81 -3.08
CA LEU A 602 11.34 7.26 -1.91
C LEU A 602 12.36 6.91 -0.82
N GLY A 603 12.04 7.22 0.43
CA GLY A 603 12.94 7.06 1.56
C GLY A 603 13.96 8.18 1.76
N TYR A 604 14.04 9.12 0.81
CA TYR A 604 14.92 10.29 0.87
C TYR A 604 14.44 11.41 -0.08
N GLY A 605 14.98 12.61 0.11
CA GLY A 605 14.65 13.79 -0.71
C GLY A 605 13.30 14.43 -0.34
N SER A 606 12.75 15.21 -1.26
CA SER A 606 11.57 16.05 -1.02
C SER A 606 10.23 15.29 -0.98
N SER A 607 10.24 13.96 -1.16
CA SER A 607 9.03 13.16 -1.09
C SER A 607 8.51 12.99 0.34
N GLY A 608 9.34 13.13 1.37
CA GLY A 608 8.92 13.00 2.77
C GLY A 608 8.50 11.59 3.20
N GLU A 609 8.90 10.56 2.46
CA GLU A 609 8.73 9.16 2.85
C GLU A 609 9.89 8.68 3.73
N TYR A 610 9.60 7.85 4.74
CA TYR A 610 10.62 7.26 5.60
C TYR A 610 11.51 6.28 4.82
N PRO A 611 12.81 6.16 5.17
CA PRO A 611 13.69 5.15 4.61
C PRO A 611 13.12 3.73 4.69
N LEU A 612 13.38 2.94 3.66
CA LEU A 612 13.04 1.52 3.64
C LEU A 612 13.99 0.77 4.57
N VAL A 613 13.43 -0.04 5.47
CA VAL A 613 14.18 -0.88 6.40
C VAL A 613 13.78 -2.33 6.20
N TYR A 614 14.77 -3.20 6.14
CA TYR A 614 14.61 -4.64 5.95
C TYR A 614 15.03 -5.37 7.22
N CYS A 615 14.52 -6.59 7.43
CA CYS A 615 14.90 -7.43 8.58
C CYS A 615 14.72 -8.92 8.24
N VAL A 616 15.74 -9.72 8.53
CA VAL A 616 15.66 -11.19 8.41
C VAL A 616 15.33 -11.76 9.79
N LYS A 617 14.06 -12.05 10.05
CA LYS A 617 13.62 -12.56 11.36
C LYS A 617 14.00 -14.03 11.57
N GLU A 618 13.86 -14.87 10.55
CA GLU A 618 14.08 -16.32 10.61
C GLU A 618 14.99 -16.79 9.48
N GLY A 619 15.92 -17.70 9.78
CA GLY A 619 16.91 -18.20 8.83
C GLY A 619 17.95 -17.16 8.42
N ASP A 620 18.72 -17.47 7.38
CA ASP A 620 19.84 -16.65 6.90
C ASP A 620 19.45 -15.71 5.74
N VAL A 621 18.34 -15.99 5.07
CA VAL A 621 17.86 -15.24 3.89
C VAL A 621 16.35 -15.01 3.91
N ASP A 622 15.92 -13.83 3.43
CA ASP A 622 14.52 -13.51 3.14
C ASP A 622 14.38 -12.80 1.78
N ILE A 623 13.21 -12.92 1.15
CA ILE A 623 12.95 -12.36 -0.19
C ILE A 623 11.66 -11.57 -0.20
N ASN A 624 11.76 -10.37 -0.77
CA ASN A 624 10.63 -9.53 -1.09
C ASN A 624 10.63 -9.14 -2.57
N PHE A 625 9.46 -9.09 -3.21
CA PHE A 625 9.31 -8.46 -4.51
C PHE A 625 8.74 -7.04 -4.35
N VAL A 626 9.45 -6.03 -4.85
CA VAL A 626 8.93 -4.66 -4.89
C VAL A 626 8.33 -4.41 -6.27
N LYS A 627 7.02 -4.22 -6.34
CA LYS A 627 6.28 -3.95 -7.57
C LYS A 627 5.94 -2.47 -7.70
N LEU A 628 6.38 -1.86 -8.79
CA LEU A 628 6.02 -0.51 -9.21
C LEU A 628 4.92 -0.59 -10.28
N TYR A 629 3.74 -0.07 -10.00
CA TYR A 629 2.67 0.15 -10.97
C TYR A 629 2.79 1.58 -11.51
N VAL A 630 2.70 1.74 -12.83
CA VAL A 630 2.75 3.05 -13.48
C VAL A 630 1.51 3.23 -14.33
N THR A 631 0.79 4.33 -14.14
CA THR A 631 -0.44 4.64 -14.87
C THR A 631 -0.40 6.06 -15.45
N THR A 632 -1.16 6.28 -16.51
CA THR A 632 -1.36 7.62 -17.14
C THR A 632 -2.46 8.43 -16.46
N GLU A 633 -3.29 7.78 -15.64
CA GLU A 633 -4.35 8.40 -14.86
C GLU A 633 -4.22 7.97 -13.38
N PRO A 634 -4.62 8.82 -12.42
CA PRO A 634 -4.76 8.43 -11.02
C PRO A 634 -5.59 7.15 -10.89
N THR A 635 -5.07 6.13 -10.22
CA THR A 635 -5.67 4.80 -10.13
C THR A 635 -5.52 4.24 -8.72
N ASP A 636 -6.61 3.71 -8.19
CA ASP A 636 -6.58 3.04 -6.89
C ASP A 636 -6.05 1.60 -7.03
N PHE A 637 -4.89 1.33 -6.42
CA PHE A 637 -4.34 -0.02 -6.29
C PHE A 637 -4.47 -0.59 -4.88
N THR A 638 -5.25 0.03 -3.99
CA THR A 638 -5.38 -0.45 -2.61
C THR A 638 -5.91 -1.89 -2.55
N SER A 639 -6.76 -2.34 -3.48
CA SER A 639 -7.22 -3.74 -3.56
C SER A 639 -6.11 -4.77 -3.79
N VAL A 640 -4.89 -4.34 -4.13
CA VAL A 640 -3.69 -5.19 -4.30
C VAL A 640 -3.08 -5.57 -2.94
N ALA A 641 -3.27 -4.76 -1.91
CA ALA A 641 -2.73 -5.05 -0.59
C ALA A 641 -3.42 -6.26 0.06
N GLN A 642 -2.66 -7.05 0.81
CA GLN A 642 -3.11 -8.32 1.35
C GLN A 642 -2.33 -8.67 2.61
N ALA A 643 -3.02 -8.84 3.73
CA ALA A 643 -2.42 -9.35 4.96
C ALA A 643 -1.96 -10.80 4.83
N SER A 644 -0.98 -11.20 5.65
CA SER A 644 -0.48 -12.58 5.73
C SER A 644 -1.63 -13.58 6.01
N PRO A 645 -1.73 -14.69 5.26
CA PRO A 645 -2.71 -15.75 5.55
C PRO A 645 -2.34 -16.62 6.76
N TRP A 646 -1.16 -16.44 7.37
CA TRP A 646 -0.64 -17.23 8.49
C TRP A 646 -0.98 -16.63 9.87
N PRO A 647 -1.29 -17.44 10.92
CA PRO A 647 -1.76 -16.97 12.23
C PRO A 647 -0.65 -16.51 13.21
N PHE A 648 0.49 -16.01 12.74
CA PHE A 648 1.50 -15.36 13.60
C PHE A 648 1.31 -13.83 13.63
N GLY A 649 1.48 -13.23 14.81
CA GLY A 649 1.31 -11.80 15.05
C GLY A 649 2.29 -10.89 14.28
N GLY A 650 1.73 -9.81 13.74
CA GLY A 650 2.41 -8.70 13.10
C GLY A 650 1.39 -7.94 12.24
N LYS A 651 1.04 -6.71 12.65
CA LYS A 651 0.08 -5.84 11.94
C LYS A 651 0.68 -5.42 10.59
N ASP A 652 0.37 -6.17 9.54
CA ASP A 652 0.56 -5.76 8.16
C ASP A 652 -0.82 -5.75 7.46
N ASP A 653 -1.12 -4.57 6.89
CA ASP A 653 -1.99 -4.31 5.75
C ASP A 653 -3.42 -3.75 5.92
N VAL A 654 -3.57 -2.64 5.19
CA VAL A 654 -4.75 -1.84 4.77
C VAL A 654 -5.22 -2.39 3.42
N PRO A 655 -6.53 -2.59 3.15
CA PRO A 655 -7.21 -1.90 2.01
C PRO A 655 -8.76 -1.81 2.14
N PRO A 656 -9.57 -1.41 1.12
CA PRO A 656 -9.34 -0.62 -0.12
C PRO A 656 -10.29 0.60 -0.29
N GLN A 657 -10.06 1.60 -1.18
CA GLN A 657 -11.14 2.38 -1.85
C GLN A 657 -10.87 3.04 -3.23
N VAL A 658 -11.86 2.81 -4.11
CA VAL A 658 -12.13 3.18 -5.51
C VAL A 658 -12.14 4.70 -5.83
N ILE A 659 -11.60 5.07 -7.00
CA ILE A 659 -11.81 6.35 -7.71
C ILE A 659 -12.45 6.10 -9.09
N ALA A 660 -13.43 6.94 -9.48
CA ALA A 660 -14.02 6.99 -10.81
C ALA A 660 -13.58 8.24 -11.60
N LYS A 661 -13.38 8.05 -12.91
CA LYS A 661 -12.67 8.88 -13.91
C LYS A 661 -13.16 10.31 -14.19
N ARG A 662 -12.27 11.10 -14.81
CA ARG A 662 -12.57 12.10 -15.86
C ARG A 662 -11.79 11.78 -17.16
N TRP A 663 -12.40 12.12 -18.29
CA TRP A 663 -12.00 11.74 -19.66
C TRP A 663 -10.75 12.43 -20.22
N GLY A 664 -9.94 11.64 -20.94
CA GLY A 664 -9.09 12.11 -22.04
C GLY A 664 -8.07 11.04 -22.48
N SER A 665 -8.40 10.25 -23.51
CA SER A 665 -7.63 9.11 -24.07
C SER A 665 -7.75 7.76 -23.34
N GLN A 666 -7.38 6.66 -24.01
CA GLN A 666 -7.41 5.30 -23.44
C GLN A 666 -6.32 5.19 -22.36
N PRO A 667 -6.67 4.95 -21.07
CA PRO A 667 -5.68 4.89 -20.00
C PRO A 667 -4.74 3.70 -20.20
N LYS A 668 -3.44 4.00 -20.21
CA LYS A 668 -2.34 3.04 -20.28
C LYS A 668 -1.79 2.76 -18.88
N TRP A 669 -1.36 1.52 -18.64
CA TRP A 669 -0.62 1.13 -17.44
C TRP A 669 0.47 0.11 -17.74
N ASP A 670 1.48 0.04 -16.87
CA ASP A 670 2.60 -0.89 -16.91
C ASP A 670 3.00 -1.28 -15.48
N ILE A 671 3.83 -2.31 -15.29
CA ILE A 671 4.23 -2.82 -13.97
C ILE A 671 5.68 -3.33 -13.96
N PHE A 672 6.48 -2.93 -12.98
CA PHE A 672 7.89 -3.32 -12.87
C PHE A 672 8.10 -4.08 -11.58
N THR A 673 8.97 -5.09 -11.58
CA THR A 673 9.25 -5.92 -10.40
C THR A 673 10.73 -5.87 -10.09
N LEU A 674 11.08 -5.52 -8.86
CA LEU A 674 12.42 -5.69 -8.29
C LEU A 674 12.40 -6.86 -7.30
N THR A 675 13.43 -7.69 -7.31
CA THR A 675 13.64 -8.77 -6.33
C THR A 675 14.66 -8.30 -5.29
N ILE A 676 14.23 -8.14 -4.04
CA ILE A 676 15.09 -7.77 -2.92
C ILE A 676 15.46 -9.04 -2.16
N VAL A 677 16.74 -9.40 -2.20
CA VAL A 677 17.31 -10.53 -1.48
C VAL A 677 18.03 -10.01 -0.24
N GLN A 678 17.55 -10.42 0.93
CA GLN A 678 18.01 -9.94 2.23
C GLN A 678 18.83 -11.02 2.92
N TRP A 679 20.09 -10.73 3.23
CA TRP A 679 20.99 -11.65 3.93
C TRP A 679 21.23 -11.19 5.38
N ARG A 680 21.19 -12.14 6.33
CA ARG A 680 21.44 -11.87 7.76
C ARG A 680 22.91 -11.48 8.02
N THR A 681 23.85 -12.14 7.37
CA THR A 681 25.29 -11.89 7.45
C THR A 681 25.91 -11.97 6.04
N GLU A 682 27.14 -11.49 5.86
CA GLU A 682 27.92 -11.68 4.62
C GLU A 682 28.29 -13.16 4.42
N VAL A 683 27.31 -14.03 4.16
CA VAL A 683 27.58 -15.39 3.71
C VAL A 683 27.67 -15.34 2.19
N LYS A 684 28.91 -15.30 1.68
CA LYS A 684 29.19 -15.74 0.31
C LYS A 684 29.02 -17.25 0.28
N ASP A 685 27.82 -17.74 0.02
CA ASP A 685 27.67 -19.10 -0.49
C ASP A 685 27.99 -19.06 -2.01
N PRO A 686 29.16 -19.57 -2.45
CA PRO A 686 29.54 -19.55 -3.85
C PRO A 686 28.61 -20.41 -4.75
N SER A 687 27.67 -21.18 -4.19
CA SER A 687 26.70 -21.96 -4.95
C SER A 687 25.47 -21.16 -5.41
N VAL A 688 25.19 -20.00 -4.82
CA VAL A 688 24.05 -19.14 -5.18
C VAL A 688 24.53 -18.03 -6.12
N GLN A 689 24.48 -18.27 -7.43
CA GLN A 689 24.73 -17.23 -8.43
C GLN A 689 23.67 -16.11 -8.33
N PRO A 690 23.90 -14.87 -8.82
CA PRO A 690 22.86 -13.86 -8.99
C PRO A 690 21.80 -14.28 -10.04
N LEU A 691 20.57 -13.73 -10.01
CA LEU A 691 19.61 -13.90 -11.09
C LEU A 691 20.20 -13.37 -12.39
N GLN A 692 20.06 -14.17 -13.46
CA GLN A 692 20.25 -13.62 -14.79
C GLN A 692 19.18 -12.55 -14.99
N PRO A 693 19.52 -11.36 -15.49
CA PRO A 693 18.51 -10.40 -15.90
C PRO A 693 17.67 -11.09 -16.98
N THR A 694 16.40 -11.33 -16.71
CA THR A 694 15.43 -11.77 -17.72
C THR A 694 14.41 -10.66 -17.90
N LEU A 695 14.21 -10.24 -19.13
CA LEU A 695 13.04 -9.44 -19.48
C LEU A 695 11.77 -10.24 -19.13
N PRO A 696 10.67 -9.57 -18.74
CA PRO A 696 9.41 -10.23 -18.34
C PRO A 696 8.82 -11.20 -19.39
N ASP A 697 9.29 -11.10 -20.63
CA ASP A 697 8.92 -11.83 -21.83
C ASP A 697 9.88 -13.01 -22.15
N GLY A 698 10.79 -13.35 -21.23
CA GLY A 698 11.71 -14.49 -21.38
C GLY A 698 12.95 -14.22 -22.24
N GLY A 699 13.16 -12.96 -22.64
CA GLY A 699 14.39 -12.53 -23.31
C GLY A 699 15.54 -12.30 -22.32
N LEU A 700 16.77 -12.63 -22.71
CA LEU A 700 17.98 -12.28 -21.97
C LEU A 700 18.08 -10.75 -21.82
N ALA A 701 18.01 -10.23 -20.60
CA ALA A 701 18.28 -8.82 -20.37
C ALA A 701 19.80 -8.60 -20.42
N ILE A 702 20.21 -7.76 -21.36
CA ILE A 702 21.59 -7.37 -21.53
C ILE A 702 21.84 -6.17 -20.60
N PRO A 703 22.88 -6.18 -19.75
CA PRO A 703 23.08 -5.15 -18.74
C PRO A 703 23.26 -3.78 -19.40
N GLN A 704 22.41 -2.82 -19.06
CA GLN A 704 22.71 -1.41 -19.32
C GLN A 704 23.65 -0.92 -18.23
N VAL A 705 24.82 -0.44 -18.64
CA VAL A 705 25.87 0.00 -17.73
C VAL A 705 26.18 1.44 -18.04
N GLU A 706 25.89 2.32 -17.09
CA GLU A 706 26.02 3.78 -17.23
C GLU A 706 26.84 4.33 -16.05
N CYS A 707 27.62 5.38 -16.30
CA CYS A 707 28.32 6.18 -15.31
C CYS A 707 27.95 7.64 -15.53
N THR A 708 27.46 8.30 -14.48
CA THR A 708 27.13 9.74 -14.49
C THR A 708 28.06 10.55 -13.60
N THR A 709 29.14 9.93 -13.12
CA THR A 709 30.14 10.60 -12.28
C THR A 709 31.24 11.18 -13.17
N PRO A 710 31.45 12.51 -13.16
CA PRO A 710 32.50 13.13 -13.95
C PRO A 710 33.88 12.59 -13.56
N THR A 711 34.64 12.17 -14.57
CA THR A 711 36.00 11.64 -14.42
C THR A 711 36.96 12.46 -15.27
N LYS A 712 38.00 12.98 -14.62
CA LYS A 712 38.99 13.85 -15.26
C LYS A 712 40.36 13.21 -15.26
N VAL A 713 40.83 12.82 -16.44
CA VAL A 713 42.10 12.11 -16.63
C VAL A 713 43.13 13.06 -17.22
N ARG A 714 44.31 13.17 -16.59
CA ARG A 714 45.41 14.04 -17.04
C ARG A 714 46.60 13.21 -17.52
N SER A 715 47.09 13.53 -18.72
CA SER A 715 48.32 12.96 -19.25
C SER A 715 49.51 13.24 -18.32
N LYS A 716 50.31 12.21 -18.05
CA LYS A 716 51.39 12.27 -17.03
C LYS A 716 52.64 13.00 -17.53
N ASN A 717 52.93 13.06 -18.84
CA ASN A 717 54.01 13.88 -19.45
C ASN A 717 53.94 13.90 -21.00
N ALA A 718 54.89 14.57 -21.68
CA ALA A 718 54.92 14.76 -23.14
C ALA A 718 54.94 13.46 -23.99
N LYS A 719 55.32 12.32 -23.42
CA LYS A 719 55.27 11.00 -24.07
C LYS A 719 54.43 9.97 -23.31
N GLY A 720 53.86 10.34 -22.17
CA GLY A 720 53.31 9.45 -21.15
C GLY A 720 51.79 9.38 -21.20
N LYS A 721 51.28 8.16 -21.42
CA LYS A 721 49.87 7.80 -21.42
C LYS A 721 49.35 7.77 -19.97
N SER A 722 48.19 8.36 -19.71
CA SER A 722 47.46 8.19 -18.44
C SER A 722 46.22 7.35 -18.69
N ASP A 723 46.01 6.38 -17.81
CA ASP A 723 45.03 5.32 -17.98
C ASP A 723 44.26 5.25 -16.66
N ASP A 724 43.06 5.85 -16.61
CA ASP A 724 42.20 5.73 -15.43
C ASP A 724 40.97 4.88 -15.77
N GLU A 725 40.60 4.04 -14.82
CA GLU A 725 39.36 3.27 -14.85
C GLU A 725 38.18 4.21 -14.62
N TRP A 726 37.12 4.05 -15.41
CA TRP A 726 35.95 4.91 -15.29
C TRP A 726 34.73 4.17 -14.76
N PHE A 727 34.32 3.10 -15.45
CA PHE A 727 33.25 2.23 -14.98
C PHE A 727 33.38 0.84 -15.60
N GLN A 728 32.64 -0.13 -15.07
CA GLN A 728 32.70 -1.51 -15.53
C GLN A 728 31.32 -2.16 -15.57
N THR A 729 31.18 -3.16 -16.42
CA THR A 729 29.98 -4.00 -16.47
C THR A 729 29.97 -4.99 -15.31
N PRO A 730 28.81 -5.59 -14.99
CA PRO A 730 28.77 -6.86 -14.27
C PRO A 730 29.51 -7.96 -15.05
N GLY A 731 29.85 -9.05 -14.36
CA GLY A 731 30.34 -10.27 -14.99
C GLY A 731 29.31 -10.84 -15.97
N PHE A 732 29.75 -11.18 -17.18
CA PHE A 732 28.90 -11.74 -18.22
C PHE A 732 28.54 -13.19 -17.91
N THR A 733 27.30 -13.58 -18.22
CA THR A 733 26.88 -15.00 -18.17
C THR A 733 27.11 -15.67 -19.51
N GLN A 734 27.15 -17.00 -19.52
CA GLN A 734 27.29 -17.76 -20.78
C GLN A 734 26.19 -17.39 -21.80
N ALA A 735 24.95 -17.28 -21.34
CA ALA A 735 23.82 -16.94 -22.20
C ALA A 735 23.92 -15.51 -22.79
N MET A 736 24.47 -14.55 -22.04
CA MET A 736 24.74 -13.20 -22.55
C MET A 736 25.86 -13.22 -23.60
N ILE A 737 26.93 -13.99 -23.36
CA ILE A 737 28.04 -14.16 -24.32
C ILE A 737 27.54 -14.82 -25.59
N ASP A 738 26.69 -15.85 -25.48
CA ASP A 738 26.12 -16.57 -26.61
C ASP A 738 25.16 -15.70 -27.43
N SER A 739 24.45 -14.77 -26.78
CA SER A 739 23.55 -13.85 -27.48
C SER A 739 24.27 -12.83 -28.36
N LYS A 740 25.59 -12.62 -28.16
CA LYS A 740 26.48 -11.73 -28.94
C LYS A 740 25.79 -10.44 -29.38
N PRO A 741 25.26 -9.64 -28.45
CA PRO A 741 24.49 -8.46 -28.80
C PRO A 741 25.36 -7.44 -29.52
N ARG A 742 24.76 -6.53 -30.29
CA ARG A 742 25.50 -5.35 -30.73
C ARG A 742 25.76 -4.47 -29.53
N MET A 743 26.97 -3.92 -29.43
CA MET A 743 27.33 -3.03 -28.33
C MET A 743 27.96 -1.74 -28.85
N ARG A 744 27.70 -0.59 -28.22
CA ARG A 744 28.53 0.62 -28.40
C ARG A 744 28.68 1.38 -27.09
N LEU A 745 29.83 2.01 -26.91
CA LEU A 745 30.04 3.00 -25.86
C LEU A 745 29.60 4.38 -26.35
N ARG A 746 28.82 5.10 -25.56
CA ARG A 746 28.49 6.51 -25.78
C ARG A 746 29.02 7.33 -24.61
N THR A 747 29.65 8.46 -24.88
CA THR A 747 30.22 9.32 -23.82
C THR A 747 29.87 10.77 -24.08
N LEU A 748 29.68 11.54 -23.00
CA LEU A 748 29.66 12.99 -22.98
C LEU A 748 31.02 13.44 -22.45
N SER A 749 31.84 14.04 -23.31
CA SER A 749 33.20 14.40 -22.93
C SER A 749 33.76 15.56 -23.73
N ASN A 750 34.80 16.20 -23.21
CA ASN A 750 35.64 17.15 -23.92
C ASN A 750 37.10 17.01 -23.51
N ALA A 751 37.98 17.43 -24.43
CA ALA A 751 39.39 17.59 -24.13
C ALA A 751 39.67 19.02 -23.66
N GLU A 752 40.45 19.15 -22.59
CA GLU A 752 41.00 20.41 -22.09
C GLU A 752 42.51 20.45 -22.28
N TYR A 753 43.05 21.63 -22.59
CA TYR A 753 44.49 21.87 -22.71
C TYR A 753 44.89 23.00 -21.77
N ARG A 754 45.94 22.77 -20.97
CA ARG A 754 46.59 23.79 -20.14
C ARG A 754 48.05 23.95 -20.57
N GLY A 755 48.32 24.90 -21.45
CA GLY A 755 49.65 25.31 -21.90
C GLY A 755 49.58 26.51 -22.85
N GLU A 756 50.74 27.06 -23.23
CA GLU A 756 50.83 28.30 -24.03
C GLU A 756 50.46 28.11 -25.52
N SER A 757 50.55 26.88 -26.04
CA SER A 757 50.11 26.53 -27.40
C SER A 757 49.77 25.04 -27.49
N PRO A 758 48.61 24.62 -28.03
CA PRO A 758 48.23 23.22 -28.09
C PRO A 758 49.27 22.41 -28.88
N THR A 759 49.93 21.46 -28.22
CA THR A 759 50.69 20.40 -28.91
C THR A 759 49.74 19.29 -29.35
N ASP A 760 50.15 18.43 -30.30
CA ASP A 760 49.38 17.25 -30.70
C ASP A 760 49.14 16.34 -29.49
N GLY A 761 47.95 16.46 -28.90
CA GLY A 761 47.45 15.60 -27.85
C GLY A 761 46.20 14.88 -28.31
N GLU A 762 46.02 13.69 -27.75
CA GLU A 762 44.91 12.81 -28.10
C GLU A 762 44.34 12.20 -26.83
N GLY A 763 43.02 12.25 -26.71
CA GLY A 763 42.27 11.50 -25.71
C GLY A 763 41.33 10.52 -26.38
N TRP A 764 41.17 9.35 -25.79
CA TRP A 764 40.27 8.33 -26.33
C TRP A 764 39.77 7.39 -25.24
N PHE A 765 38.69 6.68 -25.56
CA PHE A 765 38.08 5.70 -24.68
C PHE A 765 38.39 4.30 -25.19
N VAL A 766 38.65 3.39 -24.26
CA VAL A 766 38.85 1.96 -24.57
C VAL A 766 37.99 1.08 -23.69
N ILE A 767 37.72 -0.13 -24.17
CA ILE A 767 37.02 -1.19 -23.46
C ILE A 767 38.01 -2.33 -23.23
N ALA A 768 38.41 -2.54 -21.98
CA ALA A 768 39.28 -3.63 -21.55
C ALA A 768 38.43 -4.84 -21.13
N VAL A 769 38.88 -6.05 -21.47
CA VAL A 769 38.28 -7.29 -20.96
C VAL A 769 38.99 -7.68 -19.67
N MET A 770 38.23 -7.85 -18.60
CA MET A 770 38.73 -8.15 -17.27
C MET A 770 38.26 -9.54 -16.82
N LEU A 771 39.13 -10.26 -16.13
CA LEU A 771 38.82 -11.53 -15.49
C LEU A 771 37.97 -11.31 -14.24
N ALA A 772 37.19 -12.32 -13.83
CA ALA A 772 36.37 -12.28 -12.62
C ALA A 772 37.13 -11.98 -11.32
N ASN A 773 38.45 -12.21 -11.31
CA ASN A 773 39.34 -11.91 -10.17
C ASN A 773 39.86 -10.46 -10.15
N GLY A 774 39.48 -9.63 -11.13
CA GLY A 774 39.86 -8.22 -11.23
C GLY A 774 41.10 -7.93 -12.08
N ASN A 775 41.78 -8.95 -12.61
CA ASN A 775 42.96 -8.75 -13.46
C ASN A 775 42.58 -8.51 -14.93
N SER A 776 43.36 -7.70 -15.65
CA SER A 776 43.23 -7.57 -17.11
C SER A 776 43.40 -8.92 -17.79
N LYS A 777 42.50 -9.24 -18.72
CA LYS A 777 42.64 -10.45 -19.54
C LYS A 777 43.68 -10.20 -20.63
N THR A 778 44.61 -11.13 -20.79
CA THR A 778 45.70 -11.02 -21.77
C THR A 778 45.55 -12.02 -22.91
N MET A 779 46.16 -11.70 -24.05
CA MET A 779 46.26 -12.61 -25.19
C MET A 779 47.24 -13.76 -24.87
N PRO A 780 46.86 -15.04 -25.09
CA PRO A 780 47.71 -16.18 -24.72
C PRO A 780 49.11 -16.20 -25.36
N GLU A 781 49.30 -15.53 -26.50
CA GLU A 781 50.53 -15.59 -27.29
C GLU A 781 51.49 -14.41 -27.03
N SER A 782 51.00 -13.28 -26.49
CA SER A 782 51.79 -12.05 -26.35
C SER A 782 51.75 -11.41 -24.96
N ASP A 783 50.92 -11.91 -24.04
CA ASP A 783 50.62 -11.30 -22.75
C ASP A 783 50.09 -9.85 -22.82
N ASP A 784 49.73 -9.36 -24.01
CA ASP A 784 49.13 -8.04 -24.17
C ASP A 784 47.69 -8.04 -23.66
N GLU A 785 47.28 -6.95 -22.99
CA GLU A 785 45.91 -6.77 -22.53
C GLU A 785 44.91 -6.74 -23.70
N ILE A 786 43.79 -7.44 -23.53
CA ILE A 786 42.69 -7.45 -24.50
C ILE A 786 41.89 -6.16 -24.33
N VAL A 787 42.28 -5.14 -25.09
CA VAL A 787 41.71 -3.79 -25.03
C VAL A 787 41.29 -3.32 -26.41
N TYR A 788 40.07 -2.81 -26.52
CA TYR A 788 39.51 -2.32 -27.77
C TYR A 788 39.25 -0.82 -27.74
N ARG A 789 39.71 -0.10 -28.76
CA ARG A 789 39.47 1.34 -28.88
C ARG A 789 38.03 1.62 -29.31
N SER A 790 37.35 2.52 -28.60
CA SER A 790 35.97 2.91 -28.89
C SER A 790 35.88 4.14 -29.79
N HIS A 791 36.42 5.28 -29.35
CA HIS A 791 36.45 6.55 -30.09
C HIS A 791 37.39 7.54 -29.41
N SER A 792 37.77 8.61 -30.12
CA SER A 792 38.51 9.74 -29.56
C SER A 792 37.57 10.73 -28.88
N SER A 793 38.03 11.37 -27.81
CA SER A 793 37.34 12.49 -27.18
C SER A 793 37.23 13.66 -28.18
N PRO A 794 36.11 14.42 -28.15
CA PRO A 794 36.01 15.71 -28.84
C PRO A 794 37.15 16.65 -28.47
N LYS A 795 37.58 17.48 -29.44
CA LYS A 795 38.61 18.52 -29.23
C LYS A 795 38.04 19.68 -28.38
N LEU A 796 38.91 20.62 -28.00
CA LEU A 796 38.62 21.77 -27.11
C LEU A 796 37.24 22.41 -27.36
N GLY A 797 36.41 22.47 -26.32
CA GLY A 797 35.04 22.96 -26.40
C GLY A 797 34.20 22.57 -25.19
N GLN A 798 32.88 22.77 -25.26
CA GLN A 798 31.93 22.21 -24.29
C GLN A 798 31.86 20.67 -24.44
N PRO A 799 31.48 19.91 -23.41
CA PRO A 799 31.26 18.47 -23.50
C PRO A 799 30.26 18.11 -24.62
N GLU A 800 30.62 17.14 -25.46
CA GLU A 800 29.77 16.68 -26.56
C GLU A 800 29.52 15.17 -26.48
N TRP A 801 28.30 14.76 -26.81
CA TRP A 801 27.93 13.35 -26.91
C TRP A 801 28.57 12.71 -28.14
N THR A 802 29.46 11.75 -27.92
CA THR A 802 30.14 10.98 -28.95
C THR A 802 29.70 9.53 -28.95
N ASN A 803 29.42 9.00 -30.14
CA ASN A 803 29.12 7.58 -30.34
C ASN A 803 30.41 6.85 -30.69
N GLY A 804 30.75 5.83 -29.89
CA GLY A 804 31.83 4.92 -30.19
C GLY A 804 31.55 3.97 -31.35
N VAL A 805 32.58 3.24 -31.76
CA VAL A 805 32.46 2.13 -32.70
C VAL A 805 31.43 1.11 -32.18
N VAL A 806 30.68 0.54 -33.11
CA VAL A 806 29.76 -0.57 -32.85
C VAL A 806 30.55 -1.88 -32.88
N PHE A 807 30.50 -2.60 -31.77
CA PHE A 807 31.00 -3.95 -31.61
C PHE A 807 29.92 -4.91 -32.09
N GLU A 808 30.07 -5.37 -33.32
CA GLU A 808 29.14 -6.32 -33.96
C GLU A 808 29.19 -7.71 -33.29
N PRO A 809 28.17 -8.57 -33.49
CA PRO A 809 28.14 -9.92 -32.92
C PRO A 809 29.37 -10.77 -33.28
N GLU A 810 29.99 -10.51 -34.43
CA GLU A 810 31.19 -11.22 -34.90
C GLU A 810 32.49 -10.68 -34.31
N HIS A 811 32.43 -9.56 -33.58
CA HIS A 811 33.61 -8.90 -33.03
C HIS A 811 34.33 -9.80 -32.02
N LEU A 812 35.67 -9.79 -32.05
CA LEU A 812 36.52 -10.68 -31.24
C LEU A 812 36.32 -10.51 -29.73
N ILE A 813 35.79 -9.37 -29.29
CA ILE A 813 35.45 -9.11 -27.88
C ILE A 813 34.56 -10.21 -27.29
N TRP A 814 33.61 -10.74 -28.07
CA TRP A 814 32.70 -11.80 -27.63
C TRP A 814 33.38 -13.17 -27.51
N LYS A 815 34.40 -13.43 -28.33
CA LYS A 815 35.20 -14.66 -28.23
C LYS A 815 36.16 -14.63 -27.06
N ASN A 816 36.51 -13.43 -26.60
CA ASN A 816 37.46 -13.21 -25.52
C ASN A 816 36.78 -13.12 -24.14
N LEU A 817 35.45 -13.22 -24.06
CA LEU A 817 34.72 -13.25 -22.78
C LEU A 817 34.43 -14.70 -22.37
N ASN A 818 34.75 -15.02 -21.12
CA ASN A 818 34.28 -16.22 -20.43
C ASN A 818 33.20 -15.85 -19.40
N PRO A 819 32.36 -16.81 -18.95
CA PRO A 819 31.43 -16.55 -17.86
C PRO A 819 32.14 -16.01 -16.62
N GLY A 820 31.65 -14.87 -16.10
CA GLY A 820 32.24 -14.15 -14.98
C GLY A 820 33.18 -13.00 -15.38
N ASP A 821 33.73 -13.00 -16.59
CA ASP A 821 34.53 -11.89 -17.10
C ASP A 821 33.65 -10.66 -17.30
N TYR A 822 34.23 -9.46 -17.16
CA TYR A 822 33.50 -8.20 -17.32
C TYR A 822 34.25 -7.23 -18.23
N LEU A 823 33.55 -6.20 -18.70
CA LEU A 823 34.14 -5.15 -19.52
C LEU A 823 34.39 -3.91 -18.67
N GLN A 824 35.58 -3.33 -18.78
CA GLN A 824 35.97 -2.14 -18.06
C GLN A 824 36.28 -1.01 -19.04
N ILE A 825 35.64 0.13 -18.83
CA ILE A 825 35.83 1.33 -19.64
C ILE A 825 36.96 2.13 -19.01
N GLN A 826 37.96 2.46 -19.82
CA GLN A 826 39.10 3.25 -19.41
C GLN A 826 39.21 4.50 -20.28
N VAL A 827 39.51 5.64 -19.65
CA VAL A 827 39.78 6.90 -20.34
C VAL A 827 41.28 7.05 -20.48
N LYS A 828 41.73 7.30 -21.71
CA LYS A 828 43.15 7.44 -22.04
C LYS A 828 43.42 8.87 -22.49
N ALA A 829 44.51 9.46 -21.99
CA ALA A 829 44.98 10.77 -22.42
C ALA A 829 46.49 10.75 -22.72
N ARG A 830 46.89 11.45 -23.78
CA ARG A 830 48.30 11.60 -24.21
C ARG A 830 48.58 13.04 -24.65
N GLY A 831 49.79 13.52 -24.34
CA GLY A 831 50.27 14.85 -24.69
C GLY A 831 50.38 15.76 -23.45
N ALA A 832 51.47 16.51 -23.32
CA ALA A 832 51.69 17.34 -22.13
C ALA A 832 50.63 18.45 -22.02
N GLY A 833 50.04 18.63 -20.85
CA GLY A 833 49.01 19.67 -20.61
C GLY A 833 47.58 19.28 -21.01
N TRP A 834 47.39 18.11 -21.65
CA TRP A 834 46.07 17.62 -22.02
C TRP A 834 45.38 16.87 -20.87
N ALA A 835 44.08 17.14 -20.72
CA ALA A 835 43.18 16.46 -19.81
C ALA A 835 41.89 16.09 -20.55
N ILE A 836 41.32 14.93 -20.26
CA ILE A 836 40.01 14.52 -20.76
C ILE A 836 39.03 14.60 -19.61
N ASN A 837 37.98 15.39 -19.79
CA ASN A 837 36.86 15.46 -18.87
C ASN A 837 35.72 14.65 -19.47
N ALA A 838 35.39 13.53 -18.84
CA ALA A 838 34.33 12.64 -19.24
C ALA A 838 33.22 12.72 -18.19
N GLU A 839 32.08 13.31 -18.55
CA GLU A 839 31.01 13.65 -17.61
C GLU A 839 30.03 12.48 -17.42
N GLU A 840 29.63 11.88 -18.54
CA GLU A 840 28.70 10.75 -18.55
C GLU A 840 29.11 9.73 -19.61
N GLY A 841 28.85 8.46 -19.38
CA GLY A 841 29.08 7.43 -20.38
C GLY A 841 28.30 6.16 -20.13
N TYR A 842 27.92 5.45 -21.19
CA TYR A 842 27.23 4.19 -21.07
C TYR A 842 27.51 3.23 -22.22
N LEU A 843 27.44 1.94 -21.92
CA LEU A 843 27.38 0.88 -22.92
C LEU A 843 25.92 0.59 -23.27
N ALA A 844 25.57 0.86 -24.52
CA ALA A 844 24.31 0.44 -25.10
C ALA A 844 24.46 -0.93 -25.74
N PHE A 845 23.51 -1.82 -25.49
CA PHE A 845 23.41 -3.14 -26.11
C PHE A 845 22.06 -3.29 -26.83
N TRP A 846 22.02 -3.91 -28.01
CA TRP A 846 20.78 -4.15 -28.77
C TRP A 846 20.87 -5.25 -29.83
#